data_AF-A0AAX4IDH9-F1
#
_entry.id   AF-A0AAX4IDH9-F1
#
_cell.length_a   1.000
_cell.length_b   1.000
_cell.length_c   1.000
_cell.angle_alpha   90.00
_cell.angle_beta   90.00
_cell.angle_gamma   90.00
#
_symmetry.space_group_name_H-M   'P 1'
#
loop_
_entity.id
_entity.type
_entity.pdbx_description
1 polymer ?
#
loop_
_entity_poly.entity_id
_entity_poly.type
_entity_poly.pdbx_seq_one_letter_code
_entity_poly.pdbx_strand_id
1 'polypeptide(L)'
;MASSAHKTRGTQALDDLIMATNSSSIVSKRSVERLYYPDEPHYFRFFVKKFQRRAPLINRGYHLRLKVIDTLVRRFLQKPSPRKKVVVNLGCGSDVLPWQCEVRYPESCQGVTFVDVDYPDLIQKKRQIVLETPELQGLLETWEVSHDSPIVLKSQKYCQVGCDLRQLATLQTCLDTLFDVPNTEFLFVAEVSITYMDTKGADGVISWASTLRHAEFCLLEQILPDGPDHPFAHTMLKHFNKLNTQLKSVHRYPTVASQKKRFESLGWPSTESWTLWETWSDDLFMTAAERRALDTVEAFDEWEEFALFASHYFVIVASTPHPEIKGRVSRSVGDLDVQSCRTPMSTSVYEAGRGHRRFGAAMLVEAPDGQKFISHSFGQGPNGRPSSEDVYQISHQPVASSSSKKGPSSRVCHTLTDLGSIGVLLAGGRASPSTAFNDCWLFKKVFNTWERVQDLPCPLFRHSVTRLGSSSLALLAGGKTNHFQASAEYFLFDPTKGWVKCRTQSAPPSLYGATFVYTGSHGPRNFGGFLMGGNLEDGIINQTVYTWTLDLSDAEPSLSFAQQTSRDDQTPSILSRFGSIAVQSNGYVLLFGGVIKDLQLPSAYDILVLKTTAGGEVDVVARVDGTDGFSIIRPFIVGSSVVSYGNGNLAIVGGGATCFSMGTCWTAGSYSFRFDDGRTVRQSDIALPLSQPEPVKYLETVEVTTGDKEAVVQSLAPVEMRTIPRVQVETAEQFLKILEAGKPVVIEGSDIGSCKSIWSANYLVNNVGPERKVSVHESATEKMDFNAKNFRYVTKDFGDFVREAQEGKRLYLRALSKDEPSNLPTQLAADYPSLAKDFALPPQLGFVDQNAFSSVLRISGPVNMWLHYDVMANVYAQVVGSKRLILFPPSDVSHFAFAPGASSSSVDVFSSLDAGSLRGVHPHEAAVQPGDILFLPPLWLHTATPTSELSVAVNIFFRNLEKGYSMGRDVYGNRDLAAYEKARQDIARIGSSFSKLPLDAREFYIRRLADELLQSTKNL
;
A
#
# COMPACT_ATOMS: atom_id res chain seq x y z
N MET A 1 -39.67 32.31 18.80
CA MET A 1 -39.55 31.85 17.39
C MET A 1 -38.10 31.77 16.89
N ALA A 2 -37.13 32.52 17.44
CA ALA A 2 -35.72 32.44 17.02
C ALA A 2 -34.98 31.14 17.46
N SER A 3 -35.40 30.47 18.54
CA SER A 3 -34.73 29.25 19.03
C SER A 3 -35.14 27.96 18.31
N SER A 4 -36.34 27.89 17.70
CA SER A 4 -36.72 26.73 16.88
C SER A 4 -36.06 26.79 15.50
N ALA A 5 -36.01 27.98 14.87
CA ALA A 5 -35.35 28.18 13.58
C ALA A 5 -33.84 27.86 13.60
N HIS A 6 -33.14 28.11 14.72
CA HIS A 6 -31.74 27.73 14.89
C HIS A 6 -31.54 26.20 15.07
N LYS A 7 -32.48 25.50 15.72
CA LYS A 7 -32.45 24.03 15.82
C LYS A 7 -32.73 23.36 14.47
N THR A 8 -33.69 23.87 13.70
CA THR A 8 -34.06 23.32 12.38
C THR A 8 -32.95 23.49 11.32
N ARG A 9 -32.20 24.61 11.38
CA ARG A 9 -31.02 24.82 10.51
C ARG A 9 -29.85 23.87 10.82
N GLY A 10 -29.67 23.52 12.10
CA GLY A 10 -28.62 22.59 12.53
C GLY A 10 -28.92 21.13 12.16
N THR A 11 -30.19 20.72 12.17
CA THR A 11 -30.60 19.37 11.74
C THR A 11 -30.50 19.18 10.22
N GLN A 12 -30.87 20.19 9.42
CA GLN A 12 -30.78 20.09 7.96
C GLN A 12 -29.33 19.95 7.47
N ALA A 13 -28.40 20.75 8.01
CA ALA A 13 -26.98 20.66 7.63
C ALA A 13 -26.33 19.31 8.00
N LEU A 14 -26.79 18.69 9.09
CA LEU A 14 -26.36 17.34 9.46
C LEU A 14 -26.95 16.29 8.52
N ASP A 15 -28.23 16.42 8.17
CA ASP A 15 -28.90 15.54 7.23
C ASP A 15 -28.23 15.62 5.84
N ASP A 16 -27.80 16.81 5.39
CA ASP A 16 -27.03 17.00 4.15
C ASP A 16 -25.68 16.25 4.15
N LEU A 17 -24.98 16.25 5.28
CA LEU A 17 -23.72 15.51 5.45
C LEU A 17 -23.94 14.00 5.45
N ILE A 18 -25.04 13.53 6.05
CA ILE A 18 -25.45 12.12 5.99
C ILE A 18 -25.77 11.74 4.54
N MET A 19 -26.50 12.58 3.80
CA MET A 19 -26.79 12.36 2.38
C MET A 19 -25.51 12.30 1.53
N ALA A 20 -24.45 13.01 1.90
CA ALA A 20 -23.16 12.95 1.21
C ALA A 20 -22.44 11.60 1.35
N THR A 21 -22.71 10.79 2.39
CA THR A 21 -22.11 9.46 2.57
C THR A 21 -22.47 8.50 1.44
N ASN A 22 -23.65 8.65 0.84
CA ASN A 22 -24.10 7.91 -0.35
C ASN A 22 -23.10 8.04 -1.51
N SER A 23 -22.54 9.24 -1.74
CA SER A 23 -21.59 9.45 -2.84
C SER A 23 -20.32 8.61 -2.67
N SER A 24 -19.84 8.42 -1.43
CA SER A 24 -18.62 7.64 -1.17
C SER A 24 -18.83 6.13 -1.34
N SER A 25 -19.96 5.61 -0.85
CA SER A 25 -20.29 4.19 -0.93
C SER A 25 -20.56 3.76 -2.38
N ILE A 26 -21.31 4.55 -3.15
CA ILE A 26 -21.66 4.23 -4.53
C ILE A 26 -20.44 4.28 -5.46
N VAL A 27 -19.47 5.18 -5.22
CA VAL A 27 -18.19 5.14 -5.96
C VAL A 27 -17.47 3.82 -5.73
N SER A 28 -17.52 3.28 -4.51
CA SER A 28 -16.87 2.00 -4.18
C SER A 28 -17.63 0.80 -4.78
N LYS A 29 -18.97 0.80 -4.70
CA LYS A 29 -19.83 -0.20 -5.37
C LYS A 29 -19.61 -0.19 -6.90
N ARG A 30 -19.47 0.98 -7.53
CA ARG A 30 -19.15 1.11 -8.96
C ARG A 30 -17.75 0.59 -9.31
N SER A 31 -16.77 0.78 -8.43
CA SER A 31 -15.42 0.22 -8.62
C SER A 31 -15.49 -1.31 -8.69
N VAL A 32 -16.29 -1.93 -7.80
CA VAL A 32 -16.54 -3.37 -7.81
C VAL A 32 -17.31 -3.81 -9.05
N GLU A 33 -18.43 -3.16 -9.40
CA GLU A 33 -19.22 -3.46 -10.60
C GLU A 33 -18.35 -3.57 -11.85
N ARG A 34 -17.46 -2.60 -12.06
CA ARG A 34 -16.60 -2.59 -13.25
C ARG A 34 -15.51 -3.67 -13.24
N LEU A 35 -14.98 -4.04 -12.08
CA LEU A 35 -13.81 -4.94 -11.97
C LEU A 35 -14.20 -6.40 -11.73
N TYR A 36 -15.21 -6.63 -10.89
CA TYR A 36 -15.63 -7.95 -10.41
C TYR A 36 -16.82 -8.52 -11.19
N TYR A 37 -17.62 -7.66 -11.81
CA TYR A 37 -18.78 -8.06 -12.63
C TYR A 37 -18.71 -7.44 -14.04
N PRO A 38 -17.61 -7.65 -14.79
CA PRO A 38 -17.42 -7.01 -16.10
C PRO A 38 -18.46 -7.44 -17.14
N ASP A 39 -19.03 -8.63 -16.97
CA ASP A 39 -19.98 -9.25 -17.92
C ASP A 39 -21.45 -8.99 -17.54
N GLU A 40 -21.72 -8.30 -16.43
CA GLU A 40 -23.07 -7.89 -16.03
C GLU A 40 -23.37 -6.45 -16.50
N PRO A 41 -24.65 -6.08 -16.69
CA PRO A 41 -25.03 -4.70 -16.92
C PRO A 41 -24.59 -3.78 -15.78
N HIS A 42 -24.00 -2.63 -16.14
CA HIS A 42 -23.47 -1.66 -15.17
C HIS A 42 -24.51 -0.58 -14.88
N TYR A 43 -25.09 -0.60 -13.69
CA TYR A 43 -26.14 0.31 -13.23
C TYR A 43 -25.60 1.45 -12.36
N PHE A 44 -24.55 1.22 -11.54
CA PHE A 44 -24.00 2.30 -10.70
C PHE A 44 -23.40 3.44 -11.52
N ARG A 45 -23.04 3.19 -12.80
CA ARG A 45 -22.54 4.19 -13.75
C ARG A 45 -23.51 5.36 -14.00
N PHE A 46 -24.81 5.16 -13.82
CA PHE A 46 -25.81 6.20 -14.06
C PHE A 46 -25.89 7.20 -12.89
N PHE A 47 -25.57 6.74 -11.67
CA PHE A 47 -25.57 7.55 -10.46
C PHE A 47 -24.20 8.20 -10.19
N VAL A 48 -23.12 7.54 -10.57
CA VAL A 48 -21.76 8.07 -10.50
C VAL A 48 -21.18 8.01 -11.91
N LYS A 49 -21.04 9.14 -12.60
CA LYS A 49 -20.60 9.17 -14.02
C LYS A 49 -19.10 8.94 -14.20
N LYS A 50 -18.24 9.54 -13.35
CA LYS A 50 -16.78 9.39 -13.42
C LYS A 50 -16.28 8.14 -12.70
N PHE A 51 -15.62 7.23 -13.41
CA PHE A 51 -15.08 6.02 -12.81
C PHE A 51 -13.88 6.36 -11.92
N GLN A 52 -13.89 5.84 -10.70
CA GLN A 52 -12.77 5.96 -9.77
C GLN A 52 -12.50 4.58 -9.17
N ARG A 53 -11.38 3.98 -9.56
CA ARG A 53 -10.92 2.72 -8.97
C ARG A 53 -10.58 2.92 -7.49
N ARG A 54 -10.99 1.99 -6.64
CA ARG A 54 -10.54 1.86 -5.25
C ARG A 54 -9.41 0.86 -5.10
N ALA A 55 -8.69 0.92 -3.98
CA ALA A 55 -7.66 -0.04 -3.63
C ALA A 55 -8.24 -1.47 -3.50
N PRO A 56 -7.43 -2.53 -3.75
CA PRO A 56 -7.88 -3.92 -3.67
C PRO A 56 -8.60 -4.28 -2.37
N LEU A 57 -8.08 -3.85 -1.21
CA LEU A 57 -8.75 -3.99 0.09
C LEU A 57 -10.19 -3.47 0.09
N ILE A 58 -10.41 -2.28 -0.44
CA ILE A 58 -11.74 -1.64 -0.47
C ILE A 58 -12.66 -2.37 -1.44
N ASN A 59 -12.17 -2.72 -2.64
CA ASN A 59 -12.98 -3.45 -3.60
C ASN A 59 -13.39 -4.82 -3.06
N ARG A 60 -12.48 -5.59 -2.46
CA ARG A 60 -12.78 -6.91 -1.88
C ARG A 60 -13.79 -6.81 -0.73
N GLY A 61 -13.68 -5.79 0.13
CA GLY A 61 -14.67 -5.50 1.17
C GLY A 61 -16.05 -5.12 0.62
N TYR A 62 -16.12 -4.26 -0.40
CA TYR A 62 -17.39 -3.90 -1.05
C TYR A 62 -17.98 -5.05 -1.89
N HIS A 63 -17.15 -5.89 -2.50
CA HIS A 63 -17.59 -7.13 -3.16
C HIS A 63 -18.27 -8.05 -2.15
N LEU A 64 -17.63 -8.31 -1.00
CA LEU A 64 -18.24 -9.13 0.05
C LEU A 64 -19.54 -8.53 0.57
N ARG A 65 -19.57 -7.22 0.81
CA ARG A 65 -20.78 -6.49 1.23
C ARG A 65 -21.93 -6.64 0.23
N LEU A 66 -21.66 -6.43 -1.06
CA LEU A 66 -22.65 -6.60 -2.14
C LEU A 66 -23.14 -8.05 -2.24
N LYS A 67 -22.21 -9.01 -2.21
CA LYS A 67 -22.50 -10.44 -2.28
C LYS A 67 -23.39 -10.90 -1.11
N VAL A 68 -23.12 -10.44 0.10
CA VAL A 68 -23.92 -10.79 1.30
C VAL A 68 -25.35 -10.29 1.17
N ILE A 69 -25.56 -9.03 0.79
CA ILE A 69 -26.91 -8.49 0.59
C ILE A 69 -27.62 -9.20 -0.56
N ASP A 70 -26.95 -9.42 -1.70
CA ASP A 70 -27.50 -10.14 -2.85
C ASP A 70 -27.96 -11.57 -2.47
N THR A 71 -27.12 -12.33 -1.75
CA THR A 71 -27.45 -13.69 -1.29
C THR A 71 -28.68 -13.69 -0.39
N LEU A 72 -28.78 -12.77 0.57
CA LEU A 72 -29.91 -12.73 1.52
C LEU A 72 -31.21 -12.26 0.86
N VAL A 73 -31.13 -11.27 -0.03
CA VAL A 73 -32.28 -10.83 -0.83
C VAL A 73 -32.74 -11.95 -1.75
N ARG A 74 -31.82 -12.63 -2.45
CA ARG A 74 -32.13 -13.80 -3.28
C ARG A 74 -32.83 -14.89 -2.48
N ARG A 75 -32.36 -15.18 -1.26
CA ARG A 75 -32.99 -16.16 -0.37
C ARG A 75 -34.46 -15.83 -0.10
N PHE A 76 -34.77 -14.56 0.17
CA PHE A 76 -36.14 -14.09 0.33
C PHE A 76 -36.95 -14.18 -0.98
N LEU A 77 -36.38 -13.77 -2.11
CA LEU A 77 -37.03 -13.85 -3.43
C LEU A 77 -37.38 -15.29 -3.82
N GLN A 78 -36.54 -16.26 -3.48
CA GLN A 78 -36.74 -17.67 -3.82
C GLN A 78 -37.65 -18.45 -2.85
N LYS A 79 -37.90 -17.92 -1.64
CA LYS A 79 -38.75 -18.56 -0.62
C LYS A 79 -40.20 -18.71 -1.11
N PRO A 80 -40.78 -19.92 -1.26
CA PRO A 80 -42.16 -20.04 -1.71
C PRO A 80 -43.13 -19.30 -0.77
N SER A 81 -44.04 -18.49 -1.32
CA SER A 81 -45.04 -17.77 -0.54
C SER A 81 -46.33 -17.56 -1.33
N PRO A 82 -47.51 -17.75 -0.72
CA PRO A 82 -48.78 -17.40 -1.34
C PRO A 82 -49.08 -15.89 -1.28
N ARG A 83 -48.26 -15.10 -0.57
CA ARG A 83 -48.43 -13.67 -0.37
C ARG A 83 -47.66 -12.87 -1.42
N LYS A 84 -48.10 -11.63 -1.67
CA LYS A 84 -47.31 -10.68 -2.46
C LYS A 84 -46.00 -10.41 -1.72
N LYS A 85 -44.87 -10.45 -2.42
CA LYS A 85 -43.57 -10.10 -1.83
C LYS A 85 -43.19 -8.67 -2.13
N VAL A 86 -42.65 -8.00 -1.12
CA VAL A 86 -42.16 -6.62 -1.24
C VAL A 86 -40.78 -6.51 -0.59
N VAL A 87 -39.82 -5.96 -1.33
CA VAL A 87 -38.49 -5.63 -0.79
C VAL A 87 -38.42 -4.13 -0.57
N VAL A 88 -38.26 -3.70 0.68
CA VAL A 88 -38.17 -2.28 1.07
C VAL A 88 -36.73 -1.94 1.44
N ASN A 89 -36.06 -1.14 0.62
CA ASN A 89 -34.70 -0.68 0.86
C ASN A 89 -34.73 0.64 1.65
N LEU A 90 -34.37 0.57 2.93
CA LEU A 90 -34.43 1.66 3.90
C LEU A 90 -33.12 2.45 3.89
N GLY A 91 -33.18 3.71 3.48
CA GLY A 91 -31.99 4.52 3.22
C GLY A 91 -31.26 4.04 1.97
N CYS A 92 -32.03 3.83 0.89
CA CYS A 92 -31.55 3.20 -0.34
C CYS A 92 -30.46 3.99 -1.07
N GLY A 93 -30.29 5.29 -0.80
CA GLY A 93 -29.40 6.18 -1.52
C GLY A 93 -29.52 6.01 -3.03
N SER A 94 -28.40 5.82 -3.71
CA SER A 94 -28.36 5.50 -5.14
C SER A 94 -28.10 4.02 -5.43
N ASP A 95 -28.53 3.14 -4.53
CA ASP A 95 -28.40 1.70 -4.71
C ASP A 95 -29.22 1.21 -5.91
N VAL A 96 -28.74 0.14 -6.52
CA VAL A 96 -29.27 -0.40 -7.79
C VAL A 96 -29.75 -1.86 -7.66
N LEU A 97 -29.92 -2.31 -6.41
CA LEU A 97 -30.39 -3.65 -6.06
C LEU A 97 -31.61 -4.12 -6.88
N PRO A 98 -32.67 -3.32 -7.11
CA PRO A 98 -33.83 -3.79 -7.89
C PRO A 98 -33.47 -4.25 -9.31
N TRP A 99 -32.62 -3.48 -10.01
CA TRP A 99 -32.21 -3.83 -11.38
C TRP A 99 -31.23 -5.01 -11.40
N GLN A 100 -30.34 -5.11 -10.41
CA GLN A 100 -29.46 -6.27 -10.29
C GLN A 100 -30.25 -7.56 -10.04
N CYS A 101 -31.27 -7.52 -9.18
CA CYS A 101 -32.13 -8.67 -8.94
C CYS A 101 -32.92 -9.08 -10.18
N GLU A 102 -33.51 -8.14 -10.92
CA GLU A 102 -34.28 -8.45 -12.14
C GLU A 102 -33.42 -9.12 -13.22
N VAL A 103 -32.15 -8.69 -13.36
CA VAL A 103 -31.21 -9.30 -14.32
C VAL A 103 -30.72 -10.68 -13.85
N ARG A 104 -30.32 -10.80 -12.59
CA ARG A 104 -29.72 -12.03 -12.07
C ARG A 104 -30.75 -13.12 -11.80
N TYR A 105 -31.96 -12.74 -11.41
CA TYR A 105 -33.01 -13.62 -10.87
C TYR A 105 -34.41 -13.31 -11.43
N PRO A 106 -34.60 -13.19 -12.77
CA PRO A 106 -35.86 -12.72 -13.36
C PRO A 106 -37.08 -13.55 -12.95
N GLU A 107 -36.94 -14.88 -12.86
CA GLU A 107 -38.03 -15.76 -12.43
C GLU A 107 -38.42 -15.55 -10.97
N SER A 108 -37.45 -15.29 -10.09
CA SER A 108 -37.68 -15.06 -8.66
C SER A 108 -38.20 -13.65 -8.36
N CYS A 109 -38.08 -12.72 -9.31
CA CYS A 109 -38.62 -11.36 -9.23
C CYS A 109 -40.06 -11.25 -9.75
N GLN A 110 -40.63 -12.32 -10.34
CA GLN A 110 -42.02 -12.30 -10.81
C GLN A 110 -43.00 -12.04 -9.66
N GLY A 111 -43.84 -11.01 -9.83
CA GLY A 111 -44.83 -10.61 -8.82
C GLY A 111 -44.24 -9.91 -7.58
N VAL A 112 -42.94 -9.61 -7.58
CA VAL A 112 -42.27 -8.87 -6.51
C VAL A 112 -42.31 -7.37 -6.81
N THR A 113 -42.55 -6.54 -5.79
CA THR A 113 -42.40 -5.08 -5.88
C THR A 113 -41.22 -4.62 -5.02
N PHE A 114 -40.30 -3.86 -5.59
CA PHE A 114 -39.22 -3.18 -4.86
C PHE A 114 -39.64 -1.77 -4.47
N VAL A 115 -39.34 -1.35 -3.25
CA VAL A 115 -39.64 -0.02 -2.72
C VAL A 115 -38.38 0.61 -2.18
N ASP A 116 -37.94 1.69 -2.82
CA ASP A 116 -36.81 2.48 -2.35
C ASP A 116 -37.30 3.62 -1.45
N VAL A 117 -36.74 3.70 -0.24
CA VAL A 117 -37.08 4.74 0.75
C VAL A 117 -35.81 5.49 1.11
N ASP A 118 -35.83 6.81 1.00
CA ASP A 118 -34.77 7.70 1.49
C ASP A 118 -35.34 9.11 1.71
N TYR A 119 -34.50 10.05 2.18
CA TYR A 119 -34.87 11.45 2.28
C TYR A 119 -35.48 11.98 0.98
N PRO A 120 -36.51 12.84 1.07
CA PRO A 120 -37.19 13.39 -0.10
C PRO A 120 -36.23 13.92 -1.18
N ASP A 121 -35.21 14.68 -0.79
CA ASP A 121 -34.25 15.28 -1.74
C ASP A 121 -33.40 14.24 -2.49
N LEU A 122 -33.00 13.15 -1.84
CA LEU A 122 -32.25 12.07 -2.49
C LEU A 122 -33.13 11.26 -3.42
N ILE A 123 -34.35 10.94 -2.98
CA ILE A 123 -35.33 10.22 -3.80
C ILE A 123 -35.73 11.03 -5.03
N GLN A 124 -35.90 12.34 -4.91
CA GLN A 124 -36.17 13.22 -6.06
C GLN A 124 -35.04 13.15 -7.10
N LYS A 125 -33.78 13.19 -6.68
CA LYS A 125 -32.61 13.03 -7.56
C LYS A 125 -32.57 11.64 -8.20
N LYS A 126 -32.84 10.59 -7.42
CA LYS A 126 -32.88 9.20 -7.92
C LYS A 126 -33.99 9.04 -8.95
N ARG A 127 -35.18 9.57 -8.68
CA ARG A 127 -36.34 9.59 -9.59
C ARG A 127 -35.97 10.21 -10.92
N GLN A 128 -35.36 11.40 -10.89
CA GLN A 128 -34.93 12.09 -12.11
C GLN A 128 -34.00 11.20 -12.95
N ILE A 129 -32.96 10.63 -12.34
CA ILE A 129 -32.01 9.74 -13.04
C ILE A 129 -32.72 8.52 -13.63
N VAL A 130 -33.62 7.87 -12.87
CA VAL A 130 -34.36 6.69 -13.33
C VAL A 130 -35.26 7.02 -14.51
N LEU A 131 -35.98 8.15 -14.47
CA LEU A 131 -36.87 8.58 -15.55
C LEU A 131 -36.12 9.07 -16.79
N GLU A 132 -34.92 9.64 -16.63
CA GLU A 132 -34.10 10.13 -17.75
C GLU A 132 -33.21 9.05 -18.38
N THR A 133 -33.10 7.86 -17.76
CA THR A 133 -32.21 6.78 -18.21
C THR A 133 -33.00 5.59 -18.76
N PRO A 134 -33.04 5.37 -20.09
CA PRO A 134 -33.82 4.28 -20.70
C PRO A 134 -33.51 2.89 -20.11
N GLU A 135 -32.25 2.59 -19.79
CA GLU A 135 -31.85 1.30 -19.22
C GLU A 135 -32.41 1.04 -17.82
N LEU A 136 -32.83 2.08 -17.09
CA LEU A 136 -33.43 1.97 -15.76
C LEU A 136 -34.98 1.90 -15.82
N GLN A 137 -35.58 2.27 -16.94
CA GLN A 137 -37.03 2.26 -17.13
C GLN A 137 -37.61 0.85 -17.31
N GLY A 138 -36.78 -0.18 -17.53
CA GLY A 138 -37.23 -1.56 -17.74
C GLY A 138 -38.09 -2.13 -16.59
N LEU A 139 -37.93 -1.61 -15.37
CA LEU A 139 -38.75 -1.96 -14.21
C LEU A 139 -40.07 -1.18 -14.11
N LEU A 140 -40.25 -0.12 -14.89
CA LEU A 140 -41.34 0.83 -14.73
C LEU A 140 -42.59 0.52 -15.54
N GLU A 141 -42.53 -0.35 -16.57
CA GLU A 141 -43.63 -0.71 -17.49
C GLU A 141 -44.69 0.41 -17.68
N THR A 142 -45.74 0.42 -16.84
CA THR A 142 -46.61 1.58 -16.60
C THR A 142 -46.35 2.21 -15.24
N TRP A 143 -46.12 3.52 -15.19
CA TRP A 143 -45.79 4.23 -13.95
C TRP A 143 -46.55 5.55 -13.76
N GLU A 144 -46.72 5.94 -12.50
CA GLU A 144 -47.32 7.18 -12.04
C GLU A 144 -46.26 8.02 -11.30
N VAL A 145 -46.24 9.32 -11.58
CA VAL A 145 -45.36 10.30 -10.93
C VAL A 145 -46.20 11.26 -10.11
N SER A 146 -45.82 11.50 -8.86
CA SER A 146 -46.46 12.52 -8.01
C SER A 146 -45.45 13.54 -7.52
N HIS A 147 -45.85 14.82 -7.48
CA HIS A 147 -45.02 15.91 -6.98
C HIS A 147 -45.37 16.31 -5.54
N ASP A 148 -46.61 16.03 -5.11
CA ASP A 148 -47.17 16.46 -3.82
C ASP A 148 -47.41 15.29 -2.84
N SER A 149 -46.94 14.09 -3.19
CA SER A 149 -47.04 12.88 -2.36
C SER A 149 -45.65 12.39 -1.94
N PRO A 150 -45.50 11.80 -0.75
CA PRO A 150 -44.30 11.06 -0.39
C PRO A 150 -44.02 9.88 -1.34
N ILE A 151 -45.04 9.29 -1.97
CA ILE A 151 -44.88 8.29 -3.03
C ILE A 151 -44.62 9.04 -4.34
N VAL A 152 -43.35 9.24 -4.68
CA VAL A 152 -42.96 10.12 -5.80
C VAL A 152 -42.95 9.41 -7.16
N LEU A 153 -42.86 8.08 -7.15
CA LEU A 153 -42.88 7.21 -8.32
C LEU A 153 -43.50 5.88 -7.93
N LYS A 154 -44.45 5.40 -8.73
CA LYS A 154 -45.14 4.13 -8.51
C LYS A 154 -45.25 3.37 -9.82
N SER A 155 -44.86 2.11 -9.81
CA SER A 155 -45.10 1.14 -10.89
C SER A 155 -45.44 -0.22 -10.28
N GLN A 156 -45.73 -1.23 -11.10
CA GLN A 156 -46.04 -2.57 -10.60
C GLN A 156 -44.83 -3.24 -9.91
N LYS A 157 -43.62 -3.08 -10.46
CA LYS A 157 -42.40 -3.74 -9.97
C LYS A 157 -41.52 -2.83 -9.11
N TYR A 158 -41.65 -1.50 -9.22
CA TYR A 158 -40.78 -0.57 -8.51
C TYR A 158 -41.48 0.72 -8.07
N CYS A 159 -41.28 1.10 -6.81
CA CYS A 159 -41.80 2.33 -6.22
C CYS A 159 -40.67 3.11 -5.52
N GLN A 160 -40.81 4.44 -5.44
CA GLN A 160 -39.91 5.31 -4.70
C GLN A 160 -40.71 6.17 -3.71
N VAL A 161 -40.25 6.20 -2.46
CA VAL A 161 -40.89 6.92 -1.36
C VAL A 161 -39.90 7.90 -0.72
N GLY A 162 -40.16 9.19 -0.87
CA GLY A 162 -39.41 10.25 -0.21
C GLY A 162 -39.88 10.43 1.23
N CYS A 163 -39.19 9.81 2.19
CA CYS A 163 -39.58 9.81 3.59
C CYS A 163 -38.35 9.83 4.51
N ASP A 164 -38.37 10.74 5.48
CA ASP A 164 -37.46 10.67 6.62
C ASP A 164 -37.85 9.46 7.49
N LEU A 165 -36.95 8.50 7.68
CA LEU A 165 -37.20 7.27 8.44
C LEU A 165 -37.57 7.50 9.91
N ARG A 166 -37.39 8.73 10.44
CA ARG A 166 -37.91 9.13 11.77
C ARG A 166 -39.44 9.33 11.77
N GLN A 167 -40.07 9.48 10.60
CA GLN A 167 -41.49 9.75 10.42
C GLN A 167 -42.27 8.48 10.06
N LEU A 168 -42.27 7.52 10.98
CA LEU A 168 -42.83 6.17 10.76
C LEU A 168 -44.32 6.15 10.38
N ALA A 169 -45.11 7.11 10.86
CA ALA A 169 -46.53 7.23 10.48
C ALA A 169 -46.70 7.51 8.99
N THR A 170 -45.88 8.39 8.42
CA THR A 170 -45.87 8.69 6.99
C THR A 170 -45.48 7.46 6.18
N LEU A 171 -44.44 6.74 6.62
CA LEU A 171 -43.99 5.52 5.96
C LEU A 171 -45.07 4.43 5.99
N GLN A 172 -45.74 4.23 7.13
CA GLN A 172 -46.88 3.32 7.27
C GLN A 172 -47.99 3.67 6.28
N THR A 173 -48.42 4.94 6.24
CA THR A 173 -49.47 5.39 5.30
C THR A 173 -49.09 5.13 3.84
N CYS A 174 -47.80 5.31 3.48
CA CYS A 174 -47.33 5.00 2.13
C CYS A 174 -47.45 3.51 1.82
N LEU A 175 -47.03 2.62 2.74
CA LEU A 175 -47.15 1.18 2.54
C LEU A 175 -48.60 0.71 2.48
N ASP A 176 -49.48 1.23 3.33
CA ASP A 176 -50.93 0.94 3.31
C ASP A 176 -51.58 1.40 2.00
N THR A 177 -51.08 2.49 1.41
CA THR A 177 -51.55 2.99 0.11
C THR A 177 -51.07 2.12 -1.06
N LEU A 178 -49.87 1.55 -0.95
CA LEU A 178 -49.24 0.77 -2.02
C LEU A 178 -49.66 -0.71 -2.00
N PHE A 179 -49.99 -1.26 -0.82
CA PHE A 179 -50.15 -2.70 -0.64
C PHE A 179 -51.27 -3.06 0.35
N ASP A 180 -51.86 -4.23 0.13
CA ASP A 180 -52.68 -4.91 1.14
C ASP A 180 -51.74 -5.55 2.18
N VAL A 181 -51.36 -4.76 3.19
CA VAL A 181 -50.34 -5.11 4.19
C VAL A 181 -50.57 -6.48 4.84
N PRO A 182 -51.80 -6.85 5.29
CA PRO A 182 -52.07 -8.19 5.84
C PRO A 182 -51.73 -9.37 4.90
N ASN A 183 -51.82 -9.18 3.58
CA ASN A 183 -51.57 -10.20 2.56
C ASN A 183 -50.22 -10.02 1.84
N THR A 184 -49.33 -9.23 2.44
CA THR A 184 -48.00 -8.94 1.91
C THR A 184 -46.91 -9.48 2.84
N GLU A 185 -45.87 -10.06 2.25
CA GLU A 185 -44.64 -10.46 2.95
C GLU A 185 -43.53 -9.47 2.61
N PHE A 186 -42.93 -8.86 3.64
CA PHE A 186 -41.95 -7.79 3.49
C PHE A 186 -40.53 -8.27 3.81
N LEU A 187 -39.55 -7.86 3.02
CA LEU A 187 -38.15 -7.84 3.40
C LEU A 187 -37.68 -6.39 3.51
N PHE A 188 -37.31 -5.96 4.72
CA PHE A 188 -36.64 -4.69 4.94
C PHE A 188 -35.14 -4.87 4.81
N VAL A 189 -34.49 -4.05 3.99
CA VAL A 189 -33.03 -4.02 3.86
C VAL A 189 -32.53 -2.68 4.37
N ALA A 190 -31.68 -2.68 5.39
CA ALA A 190 -31.01 -1.48 5.90
C ALA A 190 -29.49 -1.68 5.82
N GLU A 191 -28.88 -1.19 4.74
CA GLU A 191 -27.47 -1.41 4.42
C GLU A 191 -26.63 -0.17 4.76
N VAL A 192 -26.12 -0.10 6.00
CA VAL A 192 -25.35 1.05 6.54
C VAL A 192 -26.11 2.37 6.37
N SER A 193 -27.39 2.35 6.77
CA SER A 193 -28.29 3.51 6.68
C SER A 193 -28.73 3.99 8.07
N ILE A 194 -29.43 3.14 8.83
CA ILE A 194 -29.98 3.49 10.14
C ILE A 194 -28.92 3.71 11.23
N THR A 195 -27.66 3.34 10.98
CA THR A 195 -26.52 3.55 11.89
C THR A 195 -26.24 5.04 12.18
N TYR A 196 -26.61 5.92 11.24
CA TYR A 196 -26.47 7.38 11.37
C TYR A 196 -27.61 8.04 12.16
N MET A 197 -28.73 7.34 12.33
CA MET A 197 -29.85 7.79 13.15
C MET A 197 -29.48 7.71 14.62
N ASP A 198 -30.05 8.58 15.45
CA ASP A 198 -29.95 8.36 16.89
C ASP A 198 -30.57 7.01 17.27
N THR A 199 -30.08 6.42 18.35
CA THR A 199 -30.45 5.05 18.71
C THR A 199 -31.96 4.88 18.90
N LYS A 200 -32.65 5.90 19.42
CA LYS A 200 -34.12 5.85 19.58
C LYS A 200 -34.82 5.82 18.22
N GLY A 201 -34.37 6.63 17.26
CA GLY A 201 -34.87 6.61 15.89
C GLY A 201 -34.65 5.26 15.20
N ALA A 202 -33.42 4.73 15.27
CA ALA A 202 -33.08 3.43 14.66
C ALA A 202 -33.87 2.27 15.30
N ASP A 203 -33.96 2.22 16.63
CA ASP A 203 -34.77 1.23 17.35
C ASP A 203 -36.26 1.36 17.00
N GLY A 204 -36.74 2.60 16.79
CA GLY A 204 -38.10 2.89 16.34
C GLY A 204 -38.43 2.26 14.98
N VAL A 205 -37.52 2.38 14.00
CA VAL A 205 -37.67 1.73 12.68
C VAL A 205 -37.74 0.21 12.81
N ILE A 206 -36.82 -0.38 13.58
CA ILE A 206 -36.76 -1.84 13.78
C ILE A 206 -38.04 -2.35 14.47
N SER A 207 -38.52 -1.66 15.52
CA SER A 207 -39.73 -2.04 16.24
C SER A 207 -40.98 -1.85 15.40
N TRP A 208 -41.07 -0.77 14.61
CA TRP A 208 -42.21 -0.54 13.73
C TRP A 208 -42.32 -1.62 12.65
N ALA A 209 -41.20 -1.97 11.99
CA ALA A 209 -41.19 -3.00 10.96
C ALA A 209 -41.66 -4.37 11.50
N SER A 210 -41.41 -4.67 12.77
CA SER A 210 -41.87 -5.91 13.42
C SER A 210 -43.39 -5.99 13.56
N THR A 211 -44.11 -4.85 13.53
CA THR A 211 -45.57 -4.81 13.67
C THR A 211 -46.33 -5.32 12.45
N LEU A 212 -45.66 -5.42 11.29
CA LEU A 212 -46.25 -5.87 10.03
C LEU A 212 -46.44 -7.41 9.95
N ARG A 213 -46.04 -8.16 10.99
CA ARG A 213 -46.24 -9.61 11.27
C ARG A 213 -45.68 -10.61 10.26
N HIS A 214 -45.66 -10.32 8.96
CA HIS A 214 -45.05 -11.14 7.91
C HIS A 214 -43.83 -10.43 7.32
N ALA A 215 -42.84 -10.16 8.17
CA ALA A 215 -41.66 -9.38 7.79
C ALA A 215 -40.36 -10.13 8.11
N GLU A 216 -39.37 -9.87 7.27
CA GLU A 216 -37.95 -10.12 7.52
C GLU A 216 -37.20 -8.77 7.53
N PHE A 217 -36.16 -8.65 8.35
CA PHE A 217 -35.32 -7.45 8.43
C PHE A 217 -33.86 -7.83 8.30
N CYS A 218 -33.23 -7.40 7.20
CA CYS A 218 -31.81 -7.55 6.92
C CYS A 218 -31.08 -6.24 7.25
N LEU A 219 -30.30 -6.23 8.33
CA LEU A 219 -29.47 -5.10 8.74
C LEU A 219 -27.99 -5.44 8.53
N LEU A 220 -27.27 -4.58 7.81
CA LEU A 220 -25.81 -4.63 7.71
C LEU A 220 -25.22 -3.31 8.21
N GLU A 221 -24.49 -3.33 9.32
CA GLU A 221 -23.85 -2.14 9.90
C GLU A 221 -22.60 -2.47 10.73
N GLN A 222 -21.97 -1.46 11.32
CA GLN A 222 -20.75 -1.60 12.10
C GLN A 222 -20.98 -2.11 13.53
N ILE A 223 -19.97 -2.79 14.08
CA ILE A 223 -19.86 -3.23 15.49
C ILE A 223 -18.45 -2.96 16.03
N LEU A 224 -18.31 -3.04 17.35
CA LEU A 224 -17.07 -2.84 18.11
C LEU A 224 -16.78 -4.11 18.95
N PRO A 225 -16.44 -5.25 18.31
CA PRO A 225 -16.38 -6.55 18.98
C PRO A 225 -15.41 -6.61 20.17
N ASP A 226 -14.36 -5.79 20.13
CA ASP A 226 -13.34 -5.69 21.18
C ASP A 226 -13.25 -4.25 21.75
N GLY A 227 -14.39 -3.57 21.78
CA GLY A 227 -14.54 -2.22 22.34
C GLY A 227 -14.07 -1.07 21.44
N PRO A 228 -14.34 0.18 21.84
CA PRO A 228 -13.99 1.37 21.07
C PRO A 228 -12.48 1.68 21.06
N ASP A 229 -11.73 1.14 22.02
CA ASP A 229 -10.29 1.35 22.18
C ASP A 229 -9.45 0.40 21.34
N HIS A 230 -10.06 -0.62 20.70
CA HIS A 230 -9.38 -1.44 19.72
C HIS A 230 -8.84 -0.54 18.57
N PRO A 231 -7.57 -0.70 18.13
CA PRO A 231 -6.93 0.26 17.20
C PRO A 231 -7.71 0.54 15.92
N PHE A 232 -8.32 -0.50 15.32
CA PHE A 232 -9.17 -0.35 14.14
C PHE A 232 -10.47 0.40 14.47
N ALA A 233 -11.15 0.02 15.55
CA ALA A 233 -12.41 0.61 16.01
C ALA A 233 -12.24 2.10 16.32
N HIS A 234 -11.19 2.45 17.08
CA HIS A 234 -10.85 3.82 17.41
C HIS A 234 -10.66 4.67 16.14
N THR A 235 -9.92 4.13 15.16
CA THR A 235 -9.65 4.81 13.88
C THR A 235 -10.93 5.00 13.05
N MET A 236 -11.78 3.98 12.98
CA MET A 236 -13.09 4.04 12.33
C MET A 236 -13.99 5.11 12.97
N LEU A 237 -14.12 5.11 14.30
CA LEU A 237 -14.93 6.10 15.01
C LEU A 237 -14.39 7.53 14.79
N LYS A 238 -13.07 7.72 14.86
CA LYS A 238 -12.43 9.02 14.59
C LYS A 238 -12.73 9.53 13.18
N HIS A 239 -12.73 8.64 12.18
CA HIS A 239 -13.07 8.98 10.80
C HIS A 239 -14.50 9.51 10.68
N PHE A 240 -15.48 8.75 11.17
CA PHE A 240 -16.90 9.14 11.10
C PHE A 240 -17.21 10.39 11.94
N ASN A 241 -16.54 10.55 13.10
CA ASN A 241 -16.65 11.76 13.92
C ASN A 241 -16.10 12.99 13.18
N LYS A 242 -14.97 12.88 12.49
CA LYS A 242 -14.39 13.97 11.69
C LYS A 242 -15.30 14.41 10.54
N LEU A 243 -16.06 13.48 9.96
CA LEU A 243 -17.04 13.77 8.90
C LEU A 243 -18.38 14.29 9.43
N ASN A 244 -18.56 14.40 10.76
CA ASN A 244 -19.82 14.71 11.43
C ASN A 244 -20.96 13.70 11.10
N THR A 245 -20.61 12.48 10.72
CA THR A 245 -21.56 11.39 10.42
C THR A 245 -21.35 10.25 11.41
N GLN A 246 -21.50 10.57 12.70
CA GLN A 246 -21.20 9.65 13.80
C GLN A 246 -22.02 8.36 13.72
N LEU A 247 -21.38 7.24 14.05
CA LEU A 247 -22.07 5.96 14.24
C LEU A 247 -22.68 5.95 15.64
N LYS A 248 -24.00 6.07 15.75
CA LYS A 248 -24.63 6.40 17.04
C LYS A 248 -24.97 5.16 17.87
N SER A 249 -25.43 4.09 17.23
CA SER A 249 -25.90 2.87 17.91
C SER A 249 -24.78 1.93 18.36
N VAL A 250 -23.58 2.05 17.79
CA VAL A 250 -22.46 1.12 18.03
C VAL A 250 -21.95 1.09 19.47
N HIS A 251 -22.15 2.16 20.25
CA HIS A 251 -21.80 2.17 21.67
C HIS A 251 -22.82 1.43 22.55
N ARG A 252 -24.10 1.39 22.14
CA ARG A 252 -25.15 0.67 22.86
C ARG A 252 -25.21 -0.81 22.45
N TYR A 253 -24.95 -1.09 21.18
CA TYR A 253 -24.99 -2.43 20.60
C TYR A 253 -23.65 -2.79 19.94
N PRO A 254 -22.57 -2.93 20.72
CA PRO A 254 -21.21 -3.09 20.19
C PRO A 254 -20.91 -4.48 19.62
N THR A 255 -21.73 -5.50 19.89
CA THR A 255 -21.45 -6.89 19.48
C THR A 255 -22.63 -7.53 18.77
N VAL A 256 -22.38 -8.59 17.99
CA VAL A 256 -23.45 -9.38 17.36
C VAL A 256 -24.46 -9.88 18.41
N ALA A 257 -23.97 -10.34 19.57
CA ALA A 257 -24.85 -10.76 20.67
C ALA A 257 -25.75 -9.63 21.19
N SER A 258 -25.24 -8.39 21.29
CA SER A 258 -26.04 -7.24 21.69
C SER A 258 -27.06 -6.82 20.62
N GLN A 259 -26.73 -6.97 19.33
CA GLN A 259 -27.64 -6.72 18.21
C GLN A 259 -28.74 -7.79 18.15
N LYS A 260 -28.43 -9.06 18.40
CA LYS A 260 -29.43 -10.11 18.55
C LYS A 260 -30.45 -9.76 19.64
N LYS A 261 -29.98 -9.41 20.85
CA LYS A 261 -30.82 -8.98 21.97
C LYS A 261 -31.64 -7.73 21.62
N ARG A 262 -31.08 -6.80 20.85
CA ARG A 262 -31.78 -5.62 20.34
C ARG A 262 -33.00 -6.04 19.52
N PHE A 263 -32.83 -6.87 18.49
CA PHE A 263 -33.94 -7.33 17.66
C PHE A 263 -34.98 -8.12 18.45
N GLU A 264 -34.56 -9.05 19.32
CA GLU A 264 -35.46 -9.79 20.21
C GLU A 264 -36.32 -8.87 21.08
N SER A 265 -35.70 -7.86 21.69
CA SER A 265 -36.40 -6.87 22.53
C SER A 265 -37.34 -5.94 21.76
N LEU A 266 -37.14 -5.82 20.44
CA LEU A 266 -37.93 -4.97 19.54
C LEU A 266 -38.94 -5.77 18.71
N GLY A 267 -39.32 -6.97 19.17
CA GLY A 267 -40.44 -7.73 18.61
C GLY A 267 -40.06 -8.73 17.51
N TRP A 268 -38.78 -9.10 17.40
CA TRP A 268 -38.31 -10.09 16.43
C TRP A 268 -37.93 -11.42 17.10
N PRO A 269 -38.81 -12.44 17.09
CA PRO A 269 -38.61 -13.68 17.84
C PRO A 269 -37.54 -14.61 17.25
N SER A 270 -37.09 -14.37 16.01
CA SER A 270 -36.08 -15.18 15.34
C SER A 270 -35.04 -14.31 14.67
N THR A 271 -33.77 -14.71 14.79
CA THR A 271 -32.63 -14.02 14.19
C THR A 271 -31.56 -15.00 13.72
N GLU A 272 -30.94 -14.67 12.59
CA GLU A 272 -29.70 -15.25 12.11
C GLU A 272 -28.66 -14.14 11.95
N SER A 273 -27.40 -14.38 12.34
CA SER A 273 -26.40 -13.31 12.32
C SER A 273 -24.98 -13.81 12.02
N TRP A 274 -24.21 -12.94 11.36
CA TRP A 274 -22.83 -13.17 10.97
C TRP A 274 -22.02 -11.87 11.07
N THR A 275 -20.75 -11.93 11.45
CA THR A 275 -19.78 -10.91 11.04
C THR A 275 -19.53 -11.06 9.54
N LEU A 276 -19.09 -10.01 8.84
CA LEU A 276 -18.68 -10.19 7.44
C LEU A 276 -17.48 -11.16 7.34
N TRP A 277 -16.64 -11.23 8.38
CA TRP A 277 -15.53 -12.19 8.40
C TRP A 277 -16.00 -13.65 8.44
N GLU A 278 -17.11 -13.94 9.15
CA GLU A 278 -17.80 -15.23 9.07
C GLU A 278 -18.37 -15.51 7.68
N THR A 279 -18.98 -14.51 7.03
CA THR A 279 -19.55 -14.70 5.69
C THR A 279 -18.49 -15.04 4.63
N TRP A 280 -17.23 -14.63 4.85
CA TRP A 280 -16.13 -14.97 3.94
C TRP A 280 -15.87 -16.50 3.90
N SER A 281 -15.91 -17.17 5.05
CA SER A 281 -15.62 -18.61 5.16
C SER A 281 -16.86 -19.50 5.03
N ASP A 282 -18.03 -18.91 4.79
CA ASP A 282 -19.32 -19.57 4.77
C ASP A 282 -19.79 -19.79 3.33
N ASP A 283 -19.95 -21.06 2.95
CA ASP A 283 -20.34 -21.48 1.59
C ASP A 283 -21.75 -21.01 1.19
N LEU A 284 -22.58 -20.52 2.13
CA LEU A 284 -23.82 -19.81 1.78
C LEU A 284 -23.53 -18.54 0.96
N PHE A 285 -22.44 -17.83 1.27
CA PHE A 285 -22.11 -16.53 0.68
C PHE A 285 -20.98 -16.61 -0.33
N MET A 286 -19.96 -17.40 -0.03
CA MET A 286 -18.74 -17.51 -0.82
C MET A 286 -18.31 -18.96 -0.85
N THR A 287 -18.30 -19.57 -2.03
CA THR A 287 -17.67 -20.88 -2.23
C THR A 287 -16.15 -20.75 -2.31
N ALA A 288 -15.41 -21.84 -2.10
CA ALA A 288 -13.96 -21.84 -2.26
C ALA A 288 -13.52 -21.46 -3.69
N ALA A 289 -14.31 -21.82 -4.71
CA ALA A 289 -14.05 -21.44 -6.09
C ALA A 289 -14.22 -19.93 -6.32
N GLU A 290 -15.29 -19.32 -5.79
CA GLU A 290 -15.51 -17.87 -5.87
C GLU A 290 -14.41 -17.11 -5.14
N ARG A 291 -13.99 -17.55 -3.95
CA ARG A 291 -12.89 -16.92 -3.21
C ARG A 291 -11.60 -16.91 -4.02
N ARG A 292 -11.21 -18.06 -4.59
CA ARG A 292 -10.02 -18.17 -5.45
C ARG A 292 -10.13 -17.32 -6.72
N ALA A 293 -11.32 -17.25 -7.32
CA ALA A 293 -11.53 -16.44 -8.52
C ALA A 293 -11.23 -14.95 -8.29
N LEU A 294 -11.44 -14.43 -7.07
CA LEU A 294 -11.14 -13.03 -6.74
C LEU A 294 -9.65 -12.68 -6.87
N ASP A 295 -8.74 -13.65 -6.72
CA ASP A 295 -7.30 -13.41 -6.87
C ASP A 295 -6.91 -13.20 -8.34
N THR A 296 -7.75 -13.61 -9.30
CA THR A 296 -7.54 -13.33 -10.74
C THR A 296 -7.99 -11.92 -11.14
N VAL A 297 -8.87 -11.29 -10.36
CA VAL A 297 -9.40 -9.95 -10.62
C VAL A 297 -8.36 -8.88 -10.29
N GLU A 298 -7.75 -8.98 -9.11
CA GLU A 298 -6.66 -8.09 -8.72
C GLU A 298 -5.74 -8.68 -7.67
N ALA A 299 -4.49 -8.24 -7.72
CA ALA A 299 -3.45 -8.67 -6.80
C ALA A 299 -3.72 -8.19 -5.36
N PHE A 300 -3.73 -9.13 -4.40
CA PHE A 300 -4.16 -8.86 -3.03
C PHE A 300 -3.24 -9.54 -1.99
N ASP A 301 -2.89 -8.78 -0.95
CA ASP A 301 -2.10 -9.29 0.19
C ASP A 301 -2.37 -8.55 1.51
N GLU A 302 -3.53 -7.92 1.63
CA GLU A 302 -3.93 -7.08 2.78
C GLU A 302 -4.87 -7.86 3.71
N TRP A 303 -4.60 -9.15 3.92
CA TRP A 303 -5.48 -10.10 4.63
C TRP A 303 -5.78 -9.71 6.07
N GLU A 304 -4.79 -9.23 6.83
CA GLU A 304 -5.01 -8.75 8.21
C GLU A 304 -5.98 -7.56 8.22
N GLU A 305 -5.83 -6.62 7.27
CA GLU A 305 -6.70 -5.45 7.17
C GLU A 305 -8.13 -5.83 6.74
N PHE A 306 -8.25 -6.83 5.85
CA PHE A 306 -9.54 -7.33 5.41
C PHE A 306 -10.28 -8.06 6.52
N ALA A 307 -9.59 -8.90 7.31
CA ALA A 307 -10.16 -9.56 8.47
C ALA A 307 -10.59 -8.55 9.55
N LEU A 308 -9.77 -7.52 9.81
CA LEU A 308 -10.12 -6.43 10.72
C LEU A 308 -11.38 -5.70 10.27
N PHE A 309 -11.45 -5.26 9.00
CA PHE A 309 -12.65 -4.65 8.44
C PHE A 309 -13.87 -5.57 8.58
N ALA A 310 -13.76 -6.81 8.12
CA ALA A 310 -14.87 -7.73 8.04
C ALA A 310 -15.37 -8.18 9.44
N SER A 311 -14.51 -8.12 10.47
CA SER A 311 -14.90 -8.40 11.86
C SER A 311 -15.62 -7.23 12.54
N HIS A 312 -15.46 -5.99 12.03
CA HIS A 312 -16.12 -4.79 12.57
C HIS A 312 -17.42 -4.44 11.83
N TYR A 313 -17.88 -5.32 10.95
CA TYR A 313 -19.17 -5.23 10.27
C TYR A 313 -19.91 -6.54 10.46
N PHE A 314 -21.23 -6.46 10.61
CA PHE A 314 -22.08 -7.63 10.74
C PHE A 314 -23.30 -7.52 9.83
N VAL A 315 -23.93 -8.65 9.60
CA VAL A 315 -25.26 -8.76 9.02
C VAL A 315 -26.15 -9.58 9.94
N ILE A 316 -27.40 -9.14 10.13
CA ILE A 316 -28.44 -9.88 10.84
C ILE A 316 -29.69 -9.93 9.98
N VAL A 317 -30.31 -11.11 9.91
CA VAL A 317 -31.65 -11.30 9.35
C VAL A 317 -32.58 -11.70 10.47
N ALA A 318 -33.56 -10.85 10.76
CA ALA A 318 -34.59 -11.09 11.76
C ALA A 318 -35.92 -11.44 11.08
N SER A 319 -36.74 -12.29 11.70
CA SER A 319 -38.03 -12.75 11.15
C SER A 319 -39.13 -12.69 12.20
N THR A 320 -40.30 -12.15 11.84
CA THR A 320 -41.50 -12.17 12.70
C THR A 320 -42.24 -13.51 12.69
N PRO A 321 -42.34 -14.26 11.56
CA PRO A 321 -42.67 -15.68 11.63
C PRO A 321 -41.63 -16.42 12.47
N HIS A 322 -42.08 -17.28 13.38
CA HIS A 322 -41.18 -18.15 14.14
C HIS A 322 -40.82 -19.35 13.24
N PRO A 323 -39.59 -19.44 12.70
CA PRO A 323 -39.21 -20.61 11.92
C PRO A 323 -39.08 -21.81 12.86
N GLU A 324 -39.45 -23.00 12.38
CA GLU A 324 -39.33 -24.25 13.15
C GLU A 324 -37.86 -24.63 13.44
N ILE A 325 -36.91 -24.01 12.74
CA ILE A 325 -35.48 -24.24 12.85
C ILE A 325 -34.82 -23.08 13.60
N LYS A 326 -34.04 -23.39 14.64
CA LYS A 326 -33.20 -22.39 15.32
C LYS A 326 -32.25 -21.73 14.32
N GLY A 327 -32.35 -20.41 14.18
CA GLY A 327 -31.49 -19.61 13.31
C GLY A 327 -30.01 -19.71 13.70
N ARG A 328 -29.12 -19.53 12.72
CA ARG A 328 -27.67 -19.53 12.94
C ARG A 328 -27.24 -18.41 13.88
N VAL A 329 -26.42 -18.76 14.86
CA VAL A 329 -25.81 -17.82 15.80
C VAL A 329 -24.35 -17.60 15.39
N SER A 330 -23.92 -16.35 15.37
CA SER A 330 -22.51 -15.99 15.18
C SER A 330 -21.63 -16.68 16.22
N ARG A 331 -20.46 -17.12 15.80
CA ARG A 331 -19.49 -17.87 16.60
C ARG A 331 -18.92 -16.97 17.71
N SER A 332 -18.48 -17.60 18.77
CA SER A 332 -17.70 -16.96 19.84
C SER A 332 -16.41 -17.72 20.05
N VAL A 333 -15.36 -17.02 20.47
CA VAL A 333 -14.17 -17.69 21.00
C VAL A 333 -14.59 -18.31 22.35
N GLY A 334 -14.38 -19.60 22.54
CA GLY A 334 -14.56 -20.21 23.86
C GLY A 334 -13.55 -19.62 24.84
N ASP A 335 -13.96 -19.38 26.09
CA ASP A 335 -13.02 -18.92 27.11
C ASP A 335 -11.95 -19.99 27.35
N LEU A 336 -10.68 -19.63 27.15
CA LEU A 336 -9.57 -20.49 27.54
C LEU A 336 -9.38 -20.38 29.05
N ASP A 337 -9.60 -21.48 29.78
CA ASP A 337 -9.26 -21.59 31.20
C ASP A 337 -7.72 -21.76 31.37
N VAL A 338 -6.98 -20.70 31.05
CA VAL A 338 -5.53 -20.63 31.18
C VAL A 338 -5.09 -19.48 32.07
N GLN A 339 -4.01 -19.69 32.80
CA GLN A 339 -3.49 -18.70 33.75
C GLN A 339 -3.09 -17.41 33.02
N SER A 340 -3.38 -16.25 33.64
CA SER A 340 -2.86 -14.95 33.19
C SER A 340 -1.54 -14.63 33.91
N CYS A 341 -0.49 -14.41 33.14
CA CYS A 341 0.82 -13.94 33.61
C CYS A 341 0.86 -12.42 33.51
N ARG A 342 0.71 -11.73 34.65
CA ARG A 342 0.86 -10.28 34.70
C ARG A 342 2.31 -9.87 34.51
N THR A 343 2.57 -9.14 33.43
CA THR A 343 3.90 -8.67 33.07
C THR A 343 3.85 -7.19 32.75
N PRO A 344 4.48 -6.31 33.57
CA PRO A 344 4.53 -4.89 33.28
C PRO A 344 5.18 -4.63 31.92
N MET A 345 4.49 -3.86 31.09
CA MET A 345 4.98 -3.42 29.79
C MET A 345 5.36 -1.94 29.87
N SER A 346 6.52 -1.58 29.33
CA SER A 346 6.95 -0.19 29.17
C SER A 346 6.74 0.23 27.72
N THR A 347 6.31 1.47 27.49
CA THR A 347 6.11 2.04 26.15
C THR A 347 7.03 3.23 25.94
N SER A 348 7.79 3.21 24.86
CA SER A 348 8.56 4.35 24.37
C SER A 348 7.85 4.93 23.15
N VAL A 349 7.10 6.01 23.36
CA VAL A 349 6.29 6.67 22.32
C VAL A 349 7.18 7.21 21.21
N TYR A 350 6.75 7.04 19.95
CA TYR A 350 7.45 7.61 18.81
C TYR A 350 7.21 9.12 18.68
N GLU A 351 8.25 9.83 18.27
CA GLU A 351 8.12 11.22 17.84
C GLU A 351 7.31 11.30 16.54
N ALA A 352 6.61 12.42 16.33
CA ALA A 352 5.73 12.59 15.19
C ALA A 352 6.46 12.35 13.86
N GLY A 353 5.99 11.36 13.09
CA GLY A 353 6.51 11.04 11.75
C GLY A 353 7.75 10.16 11.71
N ARG A 354 8.21 9.60 12.85
CA ARG A 354 9.40 8.74 12.94
C ARG A 354 9.04 7.36 13.49
N GLY A 355 9.84 6.32 13.18
CA GLY A 355 9.69 4.96 13.71
C GLY A 355 8.46 4.16 13.26
N HIS A 356 7.62 4.72 12.39
CA HIS A 356 6.43 4.06 11.86
C HIS A 356 6.77 3.12 10.70
N ARG A 357 6.70 1.81 10.96
CA ARG A 357 7.06 0.77 10.00
C ARG A 357 6.27 -0.50 10.27
N ARG A 358 5.78 -1.15 9.21
CA ARG A 358 5.05 -2.43 9.27
C ARG A 358 5.48 -3.38 8.16
N PHE A 359 5.31 -4.68 8.37
CA PHE A 359 5.75 -5.76 7.47
C PHE A 359 7.26 -5.74 7.15
N GLY A 360 8.04 -5.09 8.01
CA GLY A 360 9.49 -5.26 8.09
C GLY A 360 9.84 -6.38 9.08
N ALA A 361 11.12 -6.70 9.18
CA ALA A 361 11.63 -7.69 10.12
C ALA A 361 12.71 -7.05 10.98
N ALA A 362 12.72 -7.34 12.28
CA ALA A 362 13.69 -6.78 13.20
C ALA A 362 14.67 -7.81 13.74
N MET A 363 15.89 -7.36 14.03
CA MET A 363 16.98 -8.18 14.56
C MET A 363 17.75 -7.44 15.67
N LEU A 364 18.35 -8.20 16.58
CA LEU A 364 19.32 -7.69 17.54
C LEU A 364 20.69 -7.61 16.88
N VAL A 365 21.34 -6.45 16.97
CA VAL A 365 22.69 -6.20 16.47
C VAL A 365 23.59 -5.86 17.65
N GLU A 366 24.81 -6.38 17.63
CA GLU A 366 25.87 -6.08 18.60
C GLU A 366 27.02 -5.42 17.84
N ALA A 367 27.31 -4.17 18.20
CA ALA A 367 28.40 -3.39 17.65
C ALA A 367 29.76 -3.93 18.15
N PRO A 368 30.88 -3.62 17.46
CA PRO A 368 32.21 -4.10 17.85
C PRO A 368 32.65 -3.71 19.27
N ASP A 369 32.08 -2.65 19.84
CA ASP A 369 32.30 -2.19 21.20
C ASP A 369 31.46 -2.93 22.26
N GLY A 370 30.67 -3.92 21.84
CA GLY A 370 29.77 -4.71 22.68
C GLY A 370 28.39 -4.08 22.90
N GLN A 371 28.11 -2.90 22.33
CA GLN A 371 26.82 -2.24 22.47
C GLN A 371 25.74 -2.96 21.66
N LYS A 372 24.57 -3.16 22.27
CA LYS A 372 23.43 -3.82 21.62
C LYS A 372 22.34 -2.82 21.22
N PHE A 373 21.81 -2.99 20.02
CA PHE A 373 20.69 -2.21 19.49
C PHE A 373 19.78 -3.10 18.63
N ILE A 374 18.57 -2.64 18.36
CA ILE A 374 17.62 -3.34 17.48
C ILE A 374 17.58 -2.61 16.14
N SER A 375 17.73 -3.36 15.04
CA SER A 375 17.50 -2.85 13.67
C SER A 375 16.20 -3.45 13.14
N HIS A 376 15.26 -2.60 12.72
CA HIS A 376 14.02 -2.99 12.05
C HIS A 376 14.13 -2.66 10.55
N SER A 377 14.39 -3.68 9.76
CA SER A 377 14.81 -3.55 8.36
C SER A 377 13.62 -3.57 7.40
N PHE A 378 13.63 -2.63 6.44
CA PHE A 378 12.67 -2.50 5.34
C PHE A 378 11.20 -2.52 5.81
N GLY A 379 10.26 -2.90 4.95
CA GLY A 379 8.84 -2.84 5.25
C GLY A 379 8.14 -1.64 4.60
N GLN A 380 7.00 -1.27 5.15
CA GLN A 380 6.12 -0.20 4.71
C GLN A 380 6.06 0.88 5.79
N GLY A 381 6.47 2.10 5.44
CA GLY A 381 6.30 3.31 6.25
C GLY A 381 5.18 4.22 5.73
N PRO A 382 5.02 5.42 6.32
CA PRO A 382 3.98 6.38 5.95
C PRO A 382 4.05 6.85 4.49
N ASN A 383 5.26 6.96 3.94
CA ASN A 383 5.51 7.53 2.61
C ASN A 383 5.80 6.49 1.52
N GLY A 384 5.65 5.20 1.81
CA GLY A 384 5.98 4.13 0.86
C GLY A 384 6.77 2.98 1.51
N ARG A 385 7.53 2.26 0.69
CA ARG A 385 8.45 1.21 1.14
C ARG A 385 9.85 1.77 1.15
N PRO A 386 10.35 2.28 2.28
CA PRO A 386 11.67 2.88 2.31
C PRO A 386 12.74 1.79 2.18
N SER A 387 13.84 2.12 1.48
CA SER A 387 15.05 1.31 1.47
C SER A 387 15.90 1.67 2.69
N SER A 388 15.36 1.48 3.89
CA SER A 388 16.02 1.90 5.14
C SER A 388 15.75 0.96 6.29
N GLU A 389 16.57 1.07 7.33
CA GLU A 389 16.48 0.38 8.61
C GLU A 389 16.17 1.38 9.73
N ASP A 390 15.20 1.10 10.59
CA ASP A 390 15.00 1.89 11.82
C ASP A 390 15.85 1.30 12.96
N VAL A 391 16.67 2.13 13.58
CA VAL A 391 17.55 1.75 14.68
C VAL A 391 16.91 2.14 16.01
N TYR A 392 16.90 1.20 16.96
CA TYR A 392 16.40 1.41 18.32
C TYR A 392 17.50 1.12 19.34
N GLN A 393 17.71 2.05 20.26
CA GLN A 393 18.65 1.91 21.37
C GLN A 393 18.03 1.10 22.50
N ILE A 394 18.84 0.22 23.11
CA ILE A 394 18.57 -0.50 24.35
C ILE A 394 19.46 0.17 25.41
N SER A 395 18.88 0.78 26.46
CA SER A 395 19.57 1.62 27.47
C SER A 395 19.77 3.11 27.12
N HIS A 396 20.41 3.85 28.04
CA HIS A 396 20.65 5.30 27.97
C HIS A 396 21.99 5.71 27.35
N GLN A 397 22.83 4.75 26.95
CA GLN A 397 24.10 5.06 26.31
C GLN A 397 23.89 5.43 24.84
N PRO A 398 24.55 6.47 24.32
CA PRO A 398 24.43 6.85 22.92
C PRO A 398 24.98 5.75 22.01
N VAL A 399 24.21 5.38 20.99
CA VAL A 399 24.68 4.53 19.89
C VAL A 399 25.33 5.44 18.83
N ALA A 400 26.53 5.10 18.36
CA ALA A 400 27.20 5.85 17.31
C ALA A 400 26.34 5.87 16.03
N SER A 401 26.17 7.05 15.41
CA SER A 401 25.38 7.19 14.18
C SER A 401 25.95 6.31 13.07
N SER A 402 25.12 5.46 12.47
CA SER A 402 25.59 4.57 11.42
C SER A 402 25.51 5.20 10.03
N SER A 403 26.53 4.97 9.20
CA SER A 403 26.55 5.44 7.81
C SER A 403 25.61 4.63 6.91
N SER A 404 25.29 5.17 5.74
CA SER A 404 24.49 4.45 4.73
C SER A 404 25.15 3.12 4.37
N LYS A 405 24.36 2.03 4.34
CA LYS A 405 24.84 0.69 4.03
C LYS A 405 24.52 0.31 2.59
N LYS A 406 25.30 -0.59 1.99
CA LYS A 406 24.88 -1.34 0.78
C LYS A 406 24.13 -2.58 1.21
N GLY A 407 23.06 -2.94 0.52
CA GLY A 407 22.25 -4.10 0.88
C GLY A 407 21.03 -4.36 -0.01
N PRO A 408 20.05 -5.13 0.49
CA PRO A 408 18.85 -5.49 -0.25
C PRO A 408 17.99 -4.29 -0.65
N SER A 409 17.20 -4.45 -1.72
CA SER A 409 16.17 -3.48 -2.13
C SER A 409 14.98 -3.42 -1.17
N SER A 410 14.26 -2.29 -1.18
CA SER A 410 13.00 -2.11 -0.44
C SER A 410 12.03 -3.27 -0.66
N ARG A 411 11.51 -3.84 0.42
CA ARG A 411 10.63 -5.02 0.40
C ARG A 411 9.77 -5.12 1.65
N VAL A 412 8.69 -5.87 1.58
CA VAL A 412 7.84 -6.27 2.72
C VAL A 412 7.73 -7.78 2.78
N CYS A 413 7.30 -8.33 3.93
CA CYS A 413 6.98 -9.75 4.09
C CYS A 413 8.15 -10.71 3.76
N HIS A 414 9.37 -10.27 4.03
CA HIS A 414 10.60 -11.07 4.06
C HIS A 414 10.82 -11.58 5.49
N THR A 415 11.71 -12.55 5.67
CA THR A 415 12.12 -13.02 7.01
C THR A 415 13.54 -12.59 7.34
N LEU A 416 13.83 -12.37 8.62
CA LEU A 416 15.19 -12.31 9.16
C LEU A 416 15.38 -13.46 10.15
N THR A 417 16.39 -14.30 9.93
CA THR A 417 16.66 -15.48 10.76
C THR A 417 18.10 -15.47 11.26
N ASP A 418 18.29 -15.42 12.58
CA ASP A 418 19.62 -15.41 13.20
C ASP A 418 20.29 -16.79 13.13
N LEU A 419 21.36 -16.93 12.34
CA LEU A 419 22.14 -18.16 12.17
C LEU A 419 23.35 -18.25 13.12
N GLY A 420 23.36 -17.43 14.18
CA GLY A 420 24.41 -17.42 15.20
C GLY A 420 25.60 -16.59 14.76
N SER A 421 26.81 -17.17 14.86
CA SER A 421 28.06 -16.52 14.48
C SER A 421 28.16 -16.20 12.98
N ILE A 422 27.39 -16.89 12.15
CA ILE A 422 27.38 -16.70 10.69
C ILE A 422 26.75 -15.35 10.28
N GLY A 423 25.74 -14.89 11.02
CA GLY A 423 24.99 -13.67 10.73
C GLY A 423 23.48 -13.87 10.75
N VAL A 424 22.75 -12.89 10.21
CA VAL A 424 21.28 -12.93 10.08
C VAL A 424 20.89 -13.09 8.62
N LEU A 425 20.18 -14.16 8.28
CA LEU A 425 19.71 -14.44 6.92
C LEU A 425 18.42 -13.68 6.61
N LEU A 426 18.44 -12.86 5.58
CA LEU A 426 17.27 -12.32 4.90
C LEU A 426 16.87 -13.24 3.75
N ALA A 427 15.60 -13.64 3.70
CA ALA A 427 15.05 -14.44 2.60
C ALA A 427 13.83 -13.77 1.95
N GLY A 428 13.88 -13.64 0.61
CA GLY A 428 12.77 -13.27 -0.25
C GLY A 428 12.10 -11.94 0.12
N GLY A 429 10.76 -11.97 0.18
CA GLY A 429 9.89 -10.81 0.35
C GLY A 429 9.25 -10.38 -0.97
N ARG A 430 8.63 -9.20 -0.98
CA ARG A 430 8.00 -8.67 -2.19
C ARG A 430 8.07 -7.15 -2.32
N ALA A 431 8.03 -6.66 -3.55
CA ALA A 431 7.76 -5.25 -3.87
C ALA A 431 6.25 -4.99 -3.99
N SER A 432 5.52 -5.87 -4.67
CA SER A 432 4.06 -5.83 -4.80
C SER A 432 3.53 -7.26 -4.65
N PRO A 433 2.22 -7.48 -4.40
CA PRO A 433 1.70 -8.84 -4.33
C PRO A 433 1.97 -9.67 -5.60
N SER A 434 2.16 -9.03 -6.76
CA SER A 434 2.53 -9.67 -8.03
C SER A 434 4.04 -9.75 -8.29
N THR A 435 4.87 -9.20 -7.42
CA THR A 435 6.33 -9.09 -7.60
C THR A 435 7.04 -9.58 -6.34
N ALA A 436 7.15 -10.90 -6.24
CA ALA A 436 7.90 -11.58 -5.19
C ALA A 436 9.41 -11.60 -5.52
N PHE A 437 10.22 -11.70 -4.49
CA PHE A 437 11.68 -11.76 -4.56
C PHE A 437 12.17 -13.16 -4.17
N ASN A 438 13.23 -13.62 -4.84
CA ASN A 438 13.96 -14.83 -4.48
C ASN A 438 15.34 -14.53 -3.89
N ASP A 439 15.80 -13.27 -3.92
CA ASP A 439 17.14 -12.94 -3.47
C ASP A 439 17.29 -13.11 -1.95
N CYS A 440 18.46 -13.60 -1.55
CA CYS A 440 18.83 -13.80 -0.15
C CYS A 440 20.09 -13.02 0.19
N TRP A 441 20.14 -12.55 1.44
CA TRP A 441 21.25 -11.77 1.94
C TRP A 441 21.60 -12.21 3.35
N LEU A 442 22.88 -12.13 3.71
CA LEU A 442 23.39 -12.41 5.02
C LEU A 442 23.92 -11.12 5.63
N PHE A 443 23.34 -10.71 6.75
CA PHE A 443 23.83 -9.58 7.53
C PHE A 443 24.93 -10.04 8.49
N LYS A 444 26.16 -9.56 8.27
CA LYS A 444 27.32 -9.82 9.12
C LYS A 444 27.30 -8.87 10.32
N LYS A 445 26.82 -9.36 11.47
CA LYS A 445 26.65 -8.57 12.71
C LYS A 445 27.89 -7.76 13.09
N VAL A 446 29.07 -8.40 13.09
CA VAL A 446 30.34 -7.77 13.49
C VAL A 446 30.75 -6.63 12.55
N PHE A 447 30.52 -6.78 11.25
CA PHE A 447 30.92 -5.80 10.25
C PHE A 447 29.80 -4.82 9.90
N ASN A 448 28.59 -5.03 10.44
CA ASN A 448 27.39 -4.23 10.17
C ASN A 448 27.11 -4.08 8.65
N THR A 449 27.32 -5.16 7.89
CA THR A 449 27.25 -5.16 6.40
C THR A 449 26.35 -6.28 5.89
N TRP A 450 25.75 -6.05 4.72
CA TRP A 450 24.98 -7.06 3.99
C TRP A 450 25.84 -7.72 2.91
N GLU A 451 25.78 -9.04 2.83
CA GLU A 451 26.43 -9.86 1.81
C GLU A 451 25.35 -10.65 1.05
N ARG A 452 25.37 -10.66 -0.28
CA ARG A 452 24.42 -11.47 -1.04
C ARG A 452 24.81 -12.95 -0.97
N VAL A 453 23.84 -13.82 -0.75
CA VAL A 453 24.04 -15.28 -0.71
C VAL A 453 23.17 -15.96 -1.78
N GLN A 454 23.20 -17.29 -1.85
CA GLN A 454 22.41 -18.02 -2.84
C GLN A 454 20.91 -17.68 -2.73
N ASP A 455 20.33 -17.32 -3.86
CA ASP A 455 18.90 -17.05 -3.99
C ASP A 455 18.06 -18.30 -3.67
N LEU A 456 16.84 -18.07 -3.19
CA LEU A 456 15.81 -19.09 -3.10
C LEU A 456 15.56 -19.73 -4.48
N PRO A 457 15.27 -21.05 -4.54
CA PRO A 457 14.93 -21.73 -5.79
C PRO A 457 13.69 -21.16 -6.50
N CYS A 458 12.80 -20.50 -5.76
CA CYS A 458 11.66 -19.75 -6.29
C CYS A 458 11.43 -18.47 -5.48
N PRO A 459 10.82 -17.42 -6.07
CA PRO A 459 10.52 -16.20 -5.33
C PRO A 459 9.42 -16.47 -4.31
N LEU A 460 9.56 -15.94 -3.09
CA LEU A 460 8.63 -16.18 -1.98
C LEU A 460 8.44 -14.95 -1.09
N PHE A 461 7.21 -14.71 -0.66
CA PHE A 461 6.88 -13.78 0.42
C PHE A 461 5.83 -14.39 1.36
N ARG A 462 5.71 -13.89 2.59
CA ARG A 462 4.87 -14.50 3.65
C ARG A 462 5.18 -16.00 3.89
N HIS A 463 6.40 -16.42 3.54
CA HIS A 463 6.96 -17.69 4.00
C HIS A 463 7.46 -17.52 5.44
N SER A 464 7.72 -18.63 6.11
CA SER A 464 8.27 -18.63 7.46
C SER A 464 9.58 -19.38 7.50
N VAL A 465 10.55 -18.87 8.26
CA VAL A 465 11.88 -19.47 8.39
C VAL A 465 12.22 -19.60 9.87
N THR A 466 12.63 -20.79 10.28
CA THR A 466 13.03 -21.09 11.67
C THR A 466 14.47 -21.59 11.71
N ARG A 467 15.23 -21.18 12.72
CA ARG A 467 16.59 -21.67 12.96
C ARG A 467 16.52 -23.03 13.68
N LEU A 468 17.39 -23.96 13.29
CA LEU A 468 17.44 -25.30 13.88
C LEU A 468 18.39 -25.35 15.08
N GLY A 469 17.85 -25.17 16.29
CA GLY A 469 18.60 -25.26 17.55
C GLY A 469 19.78 -24.28 17.61
N SER A 470 20.92 -24.75 18.12
CA SER A 470 22.16 -23.97 18.16
C SER A 470 22.96 -24.02 16.85
N SER A 471 22.49 -24.76 15.83
CA SER A 471 23.17 -24.86 14.53
C SER A 471 23.09 -23.56 13.73
N SER A 472 23.79 -23.49 12.59
CA SER A 472 23.64 -22.41 11.61
C SER A 472 22.71 -22.77 10.45
N LEU A 473 21.87 -23.80 10.63
CA LEU A 473 20.89 -24.22 9.64
C LEU A 473 19.55 -23.50 9.84
N ALA A 474 18.85 -23.25 8.75
CA ALA A 474 17.49 -22.71 8.78
C ALA A 474 16.54 -23.50 7.88
N LEU A 475 15.30 -23.68 8.32
CA LEU A 475 14.26 -24.39 7.59
C LEU A 475 13.15 -23.41 7.21
N LEU A 476 12.84 -23.36 5.91
CA LEU A 476 11.80 -22.52 5.32
C LEU A 476 10.55 -23.35 5.02
N ALA A 477 9.38 -22.75 5.25
CA ALA A 477 8.07 -23.34 4.98
C ALA A 477 7.16 -22.38 4.21
N GLY A 478 6.60 -22.86 3.10
CA GLY A 478 5.46 -22.28 2.40
C GLY A 478 5.69 -20.86 1.86
N GLY A 479 4.65 -20.03 1.93
CA GLY A 479 4.63 -18.68 1.39
C GLY A 479 3.92 -18.57 0.04
N LYS A 480 3.97 -17.39 -0.57
CA LYS A 480 3.38 -17.12 -1.88
C LYS A 480 4.46 -16.86 -2.92
N THR A 481 4.32 -17.48 -4.09
CA THR A 481 5.21 -17.23 -5.23
C THR A 481 4.75 -16.01 -6.05
N ASN A 482 3.46 -15.73 -6.03
CA ASN A 482 2.83 -14.56 -6.64
C ASN A 482 1.51 -14.24 -5.90
N HIS A 483 0.64 -13.40 -6.48
CA HIS A 483 -0.59 -12.97 -5.82
C HIS A 483 -1.71 -14.02 -5.75
N PHE A 484 -1.65 -15.13 -6.50
CA PHE A 484 -2.68 -16.18 -6.53
C PHE A 484 -2.16 -17.58 -6.17
N GLN A 485 -0.85 -17.82 -6.24
CA GLN A 485 -0.26 -19.14 -6.00
C GLN A 485 0.49 -19.20 -4.66
N ALA A 486 0.14 -20.19 -3.83
CA ALA A 486 0.88 -20.54 -2.63
C ALA A 486 1.91 -21.65 -2.94
N SER A 487 2.99 -21.68 -2.17
CA SER A 487 4.03 -22.70 -2.26
C SER A 487 3.73 -23.85 -1.30
N ALA A 488 3.87 -25.08 -1.80
CA ALA A 488 3.88 -26.30 -0.99
C ALA A 488 5.32 -26.74 -0.60
N GLU A 489 6.31 -25.90 -0.92
CA GLU A 489 7.72 -26.28 -0.86
C GLU A 489 8.37 -25.95 0.49
N TYR A 490 9.35 -26.78 0.86
CA TYR A 490 10.14 -26.66 2.08
C TYR A 490 11.62 -26.73 1.71
N PHE A 491 12.42 -25.80 2.25
CA PHE A 491 13.84 -25.69 1.91
C PHE A 491 14.69 -25.59 3.17
N LEU A 492 15.78 -26.37 3.22
CA LEU A 492 16.83 -26.27 4.21
C LEU A 492 17.94 -25.35 3.68
N PHE A 493 18.27 -24.30 4.41
CA PHE A 493 19.47 -23.50 4.17
C PHE A 493 20.64 -24.03 5.01
N ASP A 494 21.72 -24.36 4.33
CA ASP A 494 23.03 -24.63 4.90
C ASP A 494 24.00 -23.55 4.41
N PRO A 495 24.66 -22.77 5.28
CA PRO A 495 25.58 -21.71 4.86
C PRO A 495 26.72 -22.18 3.93
N THR A 496 27.05 -23.47 3.93
CA THR A 496 28.10 -24.06 3.10
C THR A 496 27.59 -24.63 1.77
N LYS A 497 26.33 -25.07 1.72
CA LYS A 497 25.73 -25.72 0.54
C LYS A 497 24.64 -24.89 -0.15
N GLY A 498 24.15 -23.86 0.53
CA GLY A 498 23.00 -23.08 0.13
C GLY A 498 21.67 -23.78 0.42
N TRP A 499 20.65 -23.50 -0.39
CA TRP A 499 19.31 -24.03 -0.28
C TRP A 499 19.18 -25.43 -0.89
N VAL A 500 18.66 -26.37 -0.10
CA VAL A 500 18.35 -27.74 -0.50
C VAL A 500 16.86 -27.98 -0.28
N LYS A 501 16.17 -28.49 -1.30
CA LYS A 501 14.75 -28.87 -1.19
C LYS A 501 14.59 -30.10 -0.29
N CYS A 502 13.66 -30.03 0.65
CA CYS A 502 13.32 -31.16 1.51
C CYS A 502 12.36 -32.10 0.79
N ARG A 503 12.60 -33.41 0.93
CA ARG A 503 11.59 -34.43 0.62
C ARG A 503 10.53 -34.39 1.71
N THR A 504 9.26 -34.32 1.36
CA THR A 504 8.17 -34.23 2.34
C THR A 504 7.34 -35.51 2.42
N GLN A 505 6.87 -35.83 3.62
CA GLN A 505 5.91 -36.91 3.87
C GLN A 505 4.73 -36.36 4.67
N SER A 506 3.50 -36.65 4.22
CA SER A 506 2.26 -36.17 4.84
C SER A 506 2.17 -34.64 4.95
N ALA A 507 2.70 -33.93 3.96
CA ALA A 507 2.80 -32.47 4.00
C ALA A 507 1.42 -31.78 4.18
N PRO A 508 1.37 -30.68 4.95
CA PRO A 508 0.21 -29.79 4.99
C PRO A 508 -0.16 -29.29 3.58
N PRO A 509 -1.40 -28.76 3.39
CA PRO A 509 -1.73 -28.00 2.18
C PRO A 509 -0.77 -26.81 1.98
N SER A 510 -0.77 -26.21 0.79
CA SER A 510 -0.02 -24.97 0.54
C SER A 510 -0.52 -23.85 1.47
N LEU A 511 0.40 -23.31 2.28
CA LEU A 511 0.09 -22.31 3.30
C LEU A 511 0.98 -21.08 3.15
N TYR A 512 0.42 -19.91 3.42
CA TYR A 512 1.18 -18.66 3.51
C TYR A 512 0.79 -17.86 4.76
N GLY A 513 1.75 -17.17 5.35
CA GLY A 513 1.59 -16.46 6.61
C GLY A 513 1.37 -17.37 7.83
N ALA A 514 1.78 -18.65 7.72
CA ALA A 514 1.71 -19.63 8.79
C ALA A 514 2.80 -19.43 9.83
N THR A 515 2.54 -19.82 11.07
CA THR A 515 3.56 -19.85 12.12
C THR A 515 4.33 -21.17 12.05
N PHE A 516 5.65 -21.09 11.91
CA PHE A 516 6.54 -22.24 11.76
C PHE A 516 7.69 -22.17 12.76
N VAL A 517 7.74 -23.12 13.70
CA VAL A 517 8.55 -23.00 14.92
C VAL A 517 9.29 -24.29 15.20
N TYR A 518 10.61 -24.21 15.36
CA TYR A 518 11.45 -25.25 15.95
C TYR A 518 11.16 -25.41 17.46
N THR A 519 11.23 -26.61 18.03
CA THR A 519 11.02 -26.81 19.47
C THR A 519 12.10 -27.68 20.13
N GLY A 520 12.79 -28.53 19.37
CA GLY A 520 13.82 -29.39 19.93
C GLY A 520 14.45 -30.34 18.92
N SER A 521 15.46 -31.08 19.36
CA SER A 521 16.17 -32.07 18.55
C SER A 521 16.13 -33.46 19.20
N HIS A 522 15.91 -34.50 18.40
CA HIS A 522 15.91 -35.90 18.83
C HIS A 522 17.19 -36.61 18.35
N GLY A 523 18.34 -35.98 18.61
CA GLY A 523 19.66 -36.40 18.13
C GLY A 523 20.38 -35.31 17.33
N PRO A 524 21.61 -35.56 16.87
CA PRO A 524 22.44 -34.55 16.20
C PRO A 524 21.95 -34.16 14.80
N ARG A 525 21.15 -35.00 14.16
CA ARG A 525 20.66 -34.82 12.77
C ARG A 525 19.13 -34.84 12.67
N ASN A 526 18.42 -34.83 13.80
CA ASN A 526 16.97 -34.90 13.86
C ASN A 526 16.42 -33.69 14.61
N PHE A 527 15.59 -32.90 13.94
CA PHE A 527 14.98 -31.69 14.49
C PHE A 527 13.46 -31.80 14.46
N GLY A 528 12.78 -31.16 15.39
CA GLY A 528 11.33 -31.17 15.49
C GLY A 528 10.75 -29.80 15.82
N GLY A 529 9.46 -29.66 15.54
CA GLY A 529 8.72 -28.44 15.78
C GLY A 529 7.25 -28.55 15.40
N PHE A 530 6.59 -27.40 15.26
CA PHE A 530 5.20 -27.34 14.78
C PHE A 530 4.98 -26.26 13.72
N LEU A 531 3.91 -26.44 12.96
CA LEU A 531 3.35 -25.54 11.95
C LEU A 531 1.87 -25.34 12.27
N MET A 532 1.42 -24.09 12.33
CA MET A 532 0.02 -23.77 12.60
C MET A 532 -0.44 -22.48 11.91
N GLY A 533 -1.75 -22.38 11.70
CA GLY A 533 -2.36 -21.21 11.06
C GLY A 533 -1.92 -21.03 9.60
N GLY A 534 -1.86 -19.77 9.18
CA GLY A 534 -1.67 -19.39 7.78
C GLY A 534 -2.93 -19.54 6.95
N ASN A 535 -2.96 -18.88 5.79
CA ASN A 535 -4.07 -18.98 4.87
C ASN A 535 -3.83 -20.12 3.87
N LEU A 536 -4.91 -20.81 3.55
CA LEU A 536 -5.05 -21.68 2.39
C LEU A 536 -5.17 -20.83 1.12
N GLU A 537 -5.07 -21.47 -0.06
CA GLU A 537 -5.19 -20.78 -1.35
C GLU A 537 -6.54 -20.09 -1.57
N ASP A 538 -7.60 -20.53 -0.89
CA ASP A 538 -8.91 -19.87 -0.95
C ASP A 538 -9.05 -18.72 0.07
N GLY A 539 -7.99 -18.38 0.79
CA GLY A 539 -7.98 -17.28 1.76
C GLY A 539 -8.67 -17.57 3.08
N ILE A 540 -8.98 -18.84 3.40
CA ILE A 540 -9.40 -19.26 4.74
C ILE A 540 -8.17 -19.61 5.58
N ILE A 541 -8.20 -19.25 6.86
CA ILE A 541 -7.14 -19.60 7.82
C ILE A 541 -7.22 -21.10 8.15
N ASN A 542 -6.15 -21.83 7.86
CA ASN A 542 -5.99 -23.24 8.19
C ASN A 542 -6.13 -23.44 9.71
N GLN A 543 -7.03 -24.33 10.10
CA GLN A 543 -7.31 -24.63 11.52
C GLN A 543 -6.47 -25.78 12.06
N THR A 544 -5.85 -26.58 11.19
CA THR A 544 -5.06 -27.75 11.57
C THR A 544 -3.68 -27.36 12.08
N VAL A 545 -3.29 -27.93 13.21
CA VAL A 545 -1.93 -27.84 13.77
C VAL A 545 -1.16 -29.10 13.38
N TYR A 546 0.05 -28.92 12.88
CA TYR A 546 0.93 -30.01 12.47
C TYR A 546 2.20 -29.97 13.30
N THR A 547 2.63 -31.13 13.80
CA THR A 547 4.00 -31.33 14.25
C THR A 547 4.84 -31.76 13.05
N TRP A 548 6.13 -31.40 13.05
CA TRP A 548 7.05 -31.77 11.99
C TRP A 548 8.35 -32.33 12.57
N THR A 549 8.98 -33.24 11.82
CA THR A 549 10.30 -33.80 12.13
C THR A 549 11.15 -33.78 10.86
N LEU A 550 12.34 -33.21 10.97
CA LEU A 550 13.35 -33.14 9.93
C LEU A 550 14.48 -34.12 10.25
N ASP A 551 14.69 -35.10 9.38
CA ASP A 551 15.80 -36.04 9.41
C ASP A 551 16.83 -35.67 8.34
N LEU A 552 18.07 -35.43 8.78
CA LEU A 552 19.20 -35.12 7.92
C LEU A 552 20.14 -36.31 7.72
N SER A 553 19.80 -37.52 8.14
CA SER A 553 20.70 -38.68 8.13
C SER A 553 21.13 -39.07 6.72
N ASP A 554 20.21 -38.98 5.76
CA ASP A 554 20.44 -39.26 4.33
C ASP A 554 21.07 -38.08 3.57
N ALA A 555 21.38 -38.31 2.28
CA ALA A 555 21.92 -37.28 1.40
C ALA A 555 20.91 -36.14 1.12
N GLU A 556 19.62 -36.48 1.04
CA GLU A 556 18.52 -35.53 0.89
C GLU A 556 17.79 -35.34 2.23
N PRO A 557 17.53 -34.09 2.67
CA PRO A 557 16.80 -33.83 3.91
C PRO A 557 15.34 -34.30 3.79
N SER A 558 14.87 -35.05 4.78
CA SER A 558 13.50 -35.59 4.81
C SER A 558 12.67 -34.93 5.92
N LEU A 559 11.48 -34.43 5.58
CA LEU A 559 10.58 -33.71 6.47
C LEU A 559 9.23 -34.44 6.56
N SER A 560 8.90 -35.00 7.71
CA SER A 560 7.63 -35.67 7.98
C SER A 560 6.72 -34.83 8.85
N PHE A 561 5.41 -34.86 8.58
CA PHE A 561 4.41 -34.16 9.39
C PHE A 561 3.40 -35.12 10.02
N ALA A 562 2.92 -34.75 11.20
CA ALA A 562 1.78 -35.40 11.85
C ALA A 562 0.77 -34.34 12.31
N GLN A 563 -0.51 -34.61 12.07
CA GLN A 563 -1.59 -33.73 12.53
C GLN A 563 -1.84 -33.94 14.02
N GLN A 564 -1.94 -32.85 14.78
CA GLN A 564 -2.40 -32.88 16.16
C GLN A 564 -3.93 -33.04 16.18
N THR A 565 -4.44 -33.90 17.08
CA THR A 565 -5.88 -34.17 17.17
C THR A 565 -6.64 -32.91 17.59
N SER A 566 -7.60 -32.45 16.77
CA SER A 566 -8.46 -31.29 17.07
C SER A 566 -9.36 -31.61 18.26
N ARG A 567 -9.51 -30.66 19.20
CA ARG A 567 -10.38 -30.84 20.39
C ARG A 567 -11.85 -30.47 20.16
N ASP A 568 -12.17 -29.73 19.10
CA ASP A 568 -13.54 -29.39 18.67
C ASP A 568 -13.51 -28.70 17.29
N ASP A 569 -14.28 -29.19 16.32
CA ASP A 569 -14.35 -28.58 14.98
C ASP A 569 -15.35 -27.40 14.90
N GLN A 570 -16.14 -27.15 15.96
CA GLN A 570 -17.18 -26.11 15.94
C GLN A 570 -16.66 -24.71 16.28
N THR A 571 -15.54 -24.60 17.01
CA THR A 571 -14.96 -23.33 17.45
C THR A 571 -13.66 -22.99 16.71
N PRO A 572 -13.48 -21.74 16.22
CA PRO A 572 -12.22 -21.32 15.63
C PRO A 572 -11.06 -21.44 16.63
N SER A 573 -9.94 -22.04 16.19
CA SER A 573 -8.74 -22.18 17.00
C SER A 573 -8.04 -20.83 17.18
N ILE A 574 -7.79 -20.47 18.45
CA ILE A 574 -7.04 -19.26 18.83
C ILE A 574 -5.53 -19.38 18.57
N LEU A 575 -5.04 -20.61 18.35
CA LEU A 575 -3.65 -20.91 17.97
C LEU A 575 -3.41 -20.69 16.48
N SER A 576 -4.41 -21.02 15.67
CA SER A 576 -4.34 -21.00 14.21
C SER A 576 -4.57 -19.59 13.69
N ARG A 577 -3.47 -18.84 13.53
CA ARG A 577 -3.47 -17.42 13.15
C ARG A 577 -2.81 -17.18 11.80
N PHE A 578 -3.23 -16.11 11.13
CA PHE A 578 -2.52 -15.54 9.98
C PHE A 578 -1.76 -14.28 10.40
N GLY A 579 -0.48 -14.19 10.01
CA GLY A 579 0.35 -13.01 10.28
C GLY A 579 0.76 -12.85 11.75
N SER A 580 0.69 -13.92 12.54
CA SER A 580 1.21 -13.94 13.91
C SER A 580 2.73 -14.08 13.94
N ILE A 581 3.33 -13.70 15.07
CA ILE A 581 4.77 -13.78 15.32
C ILE A 581 5.00 -14.78 16.45
N ALA A 582 6.01 -15.64 16.31
CA ALA A 582 6.38 -16.60 17.36
C ALA A 582 7.84 -16.37 17.79
N VAL A 583 8.07 -16.26 19.09
CA VAL A 583 9.40 -16.09 19.67
C VAL A 583 9.63 -17.14 20.75
N GLN A 584 10.75 -17.86 20.67
CA GLN A 584 11.15 -18.80 21.72
C GLN A 584 11.78 -18.05 22.90
N SER A 585 11.42 -18.42 24.12
CA SER A 585 12.00 -17.88 25.35
C SER A 585 11.89 -18.91 26.48
N ASN A 586 13.01 -19.27 27.11
CA ASN A 586 13.09 -20.14 28.29
C ASN A 586 12.28 -21.47 28.16
N GLY A 587 12.38 -22.15 27.02
CA GLY A 587 11.65 -23.41 26.77
C GLY A 587 10.16 -23.26 26.46
N TYR A 588 9.67 -22.02 26.33
CA TYR A 588 8.32 -21.68 25.87
C TYR A 588 8.38 -21.02 24.50
N VAL A 589 7.23 -21.00 23.81
CA VAL A 589 7.01 -20.20 22.61
C VAL A 589 5.95 -19.15 22.92
N LEU A 590 6.28 -17.88 22.74
CA LEU A 590 5.34 -16.77 22.85
C LEU A 590 4.76 -16.47 21.47
N LEU A 591 3.44 -16.53 21.34
CA LEU A 591 2.70 -16.24 20.11
C LEU A 591 2.02 -14.86 20.21
N PHE A 592 2.31 -13.97 19.27
CA PHE A 592 1.87 -12.59 19.27
C PHE A 592 0.94 -12.28 18.10
N GLY A 593 -0.14 -11.55 18.38
CA GLY A 593 -0.99 -10.88 17.40
C GLY A 593 -1.52 -11.80 16.30
N GLY A 594 -1.66 -11.24 15.10
CA GLY A 594 -2.28 -11.92 13.96
C GLY A 594 -3.80 -11.88 13.97
N VAL A 595 -4.41 -12.48 12.96
CA VAL A 595 -5.87 -12.62 12.83
C VAL A 595 -6.29 -14.08 12.87
N ILE A 596 -7.48 -14.37 13.41
CA ILE A 596 -8.05 -15.71 13.53
C ILE A 596 -9.21 -15.89 12.56
N LYS A 597 -9.62 -17.14 12.34
CA LYS A 597 -10.78 -17.46 11.49
C LYS A 597 -12.06 -16.88 12.12
N ASP A 598 -12.87 -16.23 11.28
CA ASP A 598 -14.25 -15.77 11.57
C ASP A 598 -14.44 -14.66 12.61
N LEU A 599 -13.48 -14.46 13.51
CA LEU A 599 -13.63 -13.61 14.68
C LEU A 599 -12.51 -12.57 14.80
N GLN A 600 -12.82 -11.45 15.46
CA GLN A 600 -11.80 -10.52 15.94
C GLN A 600 -11.00 -11.18 17.06
N LEU A 601 -9.67 -11.13 16.98
CA LEU A 601 -8.80 -11.58 18.06
C LEU A 601 -9.02 -10.70 19.31
N PRO A 602 -9.49 -11.25 20.44
CA PRO A 602 -9.65 -10.50 21.68
C PRO A 602 -8.31 -10.07 22.27
N SER A 603 -8.24 -8.89 22.89
CA SER A 603 -7.04 -8.37 23.57
C SER A 603 -6.42 -9.35 24.56
N ALA A 604 -7.27 -10.06 25.30
CA ALA A 604 -6.92 -11.12 26.23
C ALA A 604 -6.01 -12.23 25.66
N TYR A 605 -5.96 -12.36 24.34
CA TYR A 605 -5.19 -13.38 23.63
C TYR A 605 -4.17 -12.77 22.65
N ASP A 606 -3.86 -11.47 22.77
CA ASP A 606 -2.81 -10.84 21.96
C ASP A 606 -1.47 -11.56 22.11
N ILE A 607 -1.17 -12.07 23.31
CA ILE A 607 0.05 -12.81 23.61
C ILE A 607 -0.28 -14.12 24.34
N LEU A 608 -0.03 -15.25 23.68
CA LEU A 608 -0.17 -16.59 24.27
C LEU A 608 1.20 -17.18 24.59
N VAL A 609 1.26 -17.96 25.66
CA VAL A 609 2.42 -18.76 26.07
C VAL A 609 2.13 -20.22 25.72
N LEU A 610 2.97 -20.79 24.88
CA LEU A 610 2.84 -22.15 24.38
C LEU A 610 3.95 -23.03 24.93
N LYS A 611 3.63 -24.30 25.18
CA LYS A 611 4.59 -25.33 25.55
C LYS A 611 4.37 -26.57 24.70
N THR A 612 5.48 -27.19 24.30
CA THR A 612 5.45 -28.48 23.61
C THR A 612 5.47 -29.60 24.65
N THR A 613 4.57 -30.57 24.51
CA THR A 613 4.51 -31.77 25.36
C THR A 613 5.62 -32.76 24.98
N ALA A 614 5.83 -33.78 25.79
CA ALA A 614 6.78 -34.86 25.46
C ALA A 614 6.42 -35.61 24.16
N GLY A 615 5.14 -35.61 23.77
CA GLY A 615 4.66 -36.20 22.52
C GLY A 615 4.78 -35.27 21.30
N GLY A 616 5.34 -34.06 21.46
CA GLY A 616 5.50 -33.09 20.38
C GLY A 616 4.28 -32.19 20.13
N GLU A 617 3.15 -32.45 20.78
CA GLU A 617 1.94 -31.61 20.69
C GLU A 617 2.17 -30.23 21.32
N VAL A 618 1.50 -29.20 20.80
CA VAL A 618 1.56 -27.84 21.35
C VAL A 618 0.30 -27.49 22.11
N ASP A 619 0.46 -26.97 23.32
CA ASP A 619 -0.62 -26.53 24.21
C ASP A 619 -0.44 -25.06 24.62
N VAL A 620 -1.57 -24.37 24.82
CA VAL A 620 -1.60 -23.06 25.49
C VAL A 620 -1.51 -23.28 26.99
N VAL A 621 -0.45 -22.78 27.63
CA VAL A 621 -0.23 -22.95 29.07
C VAL A 621 -0.53 -21.67 29.87
N ALA A 622 -0.44 -20.51 29.23
CA ALA A 622 -0.77 -19.23 29.84
C ALA A 622 -1.05 -18.16 28.77
N ARG A 623 -1.53 -17.01 29.21
CA ARG A 623 -1.59 -15.76 28.44
C ARG A 623 -0.78 -14.67 29.15
N VAL A 624 -0.24 -13.72 28.41
CA VAL A 624 0.45 -12.57 29.02
C VAL A 624 -0.51 -11.38 29.05
N ASP A 625 -0.68 -10.83 30.25
CA ASP A 625 -1.44 -9.61 30.50
C ASP A 625 -0.46 -8.50 30.89
N GLY A 626 -0.25 -7.56 29.98
CA GLY A 626 0.59 -6.37 30.21
C GLY A 626 -0.07 -5.06 29.80
N THR A 627 -1.30 -5.12 29.29
CA THR A 627 -2.03 -3.99 28.70
C THR A 627 -3.28 -3.63 29.50
N ASP A 628 -3.69 -4.43 30.49
CA ASP A 628 -4.96 -4.26 31.21
C ASP A 628 -4.93 -3.13 32.26
N GLY A 629 -3.86 -2.30 32.27
CA GLY A 629 -3.77 -1.07 33.05
C GLY A 629 -4.14 0.15 32.21
N PHE A 630 -5.00 1.04 32.72
CA PHE A 630 -5.50 2.27 32.08
C PHE A 630 -4.43 3.25 31.51
N SER A 631 -3.13 2.96 31.67
CA SER A 631 -2.02 3.82 31.23
C SER A 631 -1.26 3.33 29.99
N ILE A 632 -1.44 2.08 29.53
CA ILE A 632 -0.67 1.51 28.41
C ILE A 632 -1.57 1.33 27.18
N ILE A 633 -1.25 2.01 26.09
CA ILE A 633 -1.96 1.87 24.81
C ILE A 633 -1.68 0.48 24.24
N ARG A 634 -2.72 -0.30 23.94
CA ARG A 634 -2.59 -1.64 23.33
C ARG A 634 -1.75 -1.58 22.03
N PRO A 635 -0.70 -2.42 21.89
CA PRO A 635 0.10 -2.46 20.67
C PRO A 635 -0.73 -2.99 19.50
N PHE A 636 -0.57 -2.39 18.30
CA PHE A 636 -1.27 -2.88 17.11
C PHE A 636 -0.41 -3.89 16.36
N ILE A 637 -0.54 -5.17 16.72
CA ILE A 637 0.35 -6.26 16.27
C ILE A 637 -0.06 -6.78 14.88
N VAL A 638 -0.04 -5.88 13.89
CA VAL A 638 -0.25 -6.19 12.45
C VAL A 638 0.99 -5.75 11.68
N GLY A 639 1.77 -6.72 11.19
CA GLY A 639 3.05 -6.45 10.55
C GLY A 639 4.11 -5.88 11.51
N SER A 640 3.99 -6.13 12.81
CA SER A 640 5.04 -5.81 13.80
C SER A 640 6.21 -6.79 13.71
N SER A 641 7.28 -6.50 14.44
CA SER A 641 8.35 -7.45 14.74
C SER A 641 8.55 -7.57 16.25
N VAL A 642 8.95 -8.76 16.71
CA VAL A 642 9.29 -9.01 18.12
C VAL A 642 10.72 -9.51 18.21
N VAL A 643 11.53 -8.88 19.06
CA VAL A 643 12.95 -9.20 19.24
C VAL A 643 13.25 -9.49 20.71
N SER A 644 13.97 -10.58 20.99
CA SER A 644 14.56 -10.81 22.31
C SER A 644 15.93 -10.13 22.39
N TYR A 645 16.18 -9.42 23.48
CA TYR A 645 17.46 -8.72 23.72
C TYR A 645 18.16 -9.16 25.01
N GLY A 646 17.86 -10.37 25.49
CA GLY A 646 18.54 -11.03 26.59
C GLY A 646 17.78 -11.02 27.93
N ASN A 647 18.09 -11.96 28.82
CA ASN A 647 17.52 -12.10 30.17
C ASN A 647 15.97 -12.18 30.21
N GLY A 648 15.36 -12.75 29.17
CA GLY A 648 13.90 -12.82 29.02
C GLY A 648 13.25 -11.50 28.59
N ASN A 649 14.05 -10.47 28.29
CA ASN A 649 13.53 -9.20 27.79
C ASN A 649 13.16 -9.30 26.31
N LEU A 650 12.01 -8.71 25.98
CA LEU A 650 11.39 -8.71 24.66
C LEU A 650 10.96 -7.31 24.29
N ALA A 651 11.07 -6.99 23.00
CA ALA A 651 10.61 -5.74 22.44
C ALA A 651 9.65 -5.97 21.26
N ILE A 652 8.54 -5.24 21.24
CA ILE A 652 7.63 -5.16 20.08
C ILE A 652 7.91 -3.84 19.38
N VAL A 653 8.27 -3.90 18.10
CA VAL A 653 8.55 -2.73 17.26
C VAL A 653 7.69 -2.72 16.01
N GLY A 654 7.29 -1.53 15.59
CA GLY A 654 6.44 -1.34 14.41
C GLY A 654 5.03 -1.89 14.53
N GLY A 655 4.35 -1.95 13.39
CA GLY A 655 2.97 -2.38 13.24
C GLY A 655 2.02 -1.26 12.86
N GLY A 656 0.94 -1.64 12.17
CA GLY A 656 -0.14 -0.72 11.79
C GLY A 656 -1.03 -1.22 10.67
N ALA A 657 -2.14 -0.53 10.44
CA ALA A 657 -3.12 -0.80 9.39
C ALA A 657 -3.61 0.50 8.72
N THR A 658 -3.97 0.47 7.44
CA THR A 658 -4.68 1.59 6.78
C THR A 658 -6.13 1.72 7.22
N CYS A 659 -6.63 0.74 7.99
CA CYS A 659 -7.98 0.66 8.53
C CYS A 659 -9.03 0.91 7.46
N PHE A 660 -8.96 0.17 6.35
CA PHE A 660 -9.93 0.23 5.25
C PHE A 660 -10.09 1.66 4.68
N SER A 661 -8.96 2.37 4.53
CA SER A 661 -8.89 3.77 4.05
C SER A 661 -9.60 4.81 4.93
N MET A 662 -10.02 4.46 6.15
CA MET A 662 -10.59 5.41 7.11
C MET A 662 -9.52 6.30 7.77
N GLY A 663 -8.27 5.84 7.73
CA GLY A 663 -7.08 6.51 8.26
C GLY A 663 -6.05 5.47 8.65
N THR A 664 -4.76 5.75 8.46
CA THR A 664 -3.73 4.80 8.89
C THR A 664 -3.53 4.88 10.41
N CYS A 665 -3.71 3.76 11.09
CA CYS A 665 -3.37 3.56 12.48
C CYS A 665 -1.98 2.94 12.58
N TRP A 666 -1.05 3.65 13.19
CA TRP A 666 0.28 3.14 13.49
C TRP A 666 0.36 2.77 14.96
N THR A 667 1.15 1.75 15.27
CA THR A 667 1.56 1.49 16.65
C THR A 667 2.24 2.75 17.24
N ALA A 668 1.82 3.14 18.45
CA ALA A 668 2.19 4.43 19.06
C ALA A 668 3.66 4.55 19.47
N GLY A 669 4.35 3.42 19.65
CA GLY A 669 5.72 3.36 20.13
C GLY A 669 6.31 1.96 20.08
N SER A 670 7.52 1.82 20.60
CA SER A 670 8.10 0.52 20.91
C SER A 670 7.70 0.09 22.31
N TYR A 671 7.44 -1.21 22.48
CA TYR A 671 7.04 -1.80 23.74
C TYR A 671 8.14 -2.70 24.25
N SER A 672 8.39 -2.70 25.55
CA SER A 672 9.41 -3.52 26.19
C SER A 672 8.84 -4.20 27.43
N PHE A 673 9.02 -5.50 27.55
CA PHE A 673 8.54 -6.29 28.69
C PHE A 673 9.47 -7.48 28.93
N ARG A 674 9.40 -8.07 30.12
CA ARG A 674 10.22 -9.23 30.50
C ARG A 674 9.35 -10.45 30.76
N PHE A 675 9.62 -11.54 30.07
CA PHE A 675 8.98 -12.84 30.32
C PHE A 675 9.91 -13.72 31.17
N ASP A 676 9.41 -14.22 32.29
CA ASP A 676 10.14 -15.05 33.26
C ASP A 676 9.38 -16.37 33.46
N ASP A 677 10.10 -17.49 33.34
CA ASP A 677 9.54 -18.84 33.32
C ASP A 677 9.02 -19.28 34.70
N GLY A 678 9.63 -18.79 35.79
CA GLY A 678 9.23 -19.09 37.17
C GLY A 678 7.78 -18.70 37.51
N ARG A 679 7.12 -17.87 36.69
CA ARG A 679 5.73 -17.40 36.90
C ARG A 679 4.66 -18.28 36.27
N THR A 680 5.06 -19.25 35.45
CA THR A 680 4.13 -20.22 34.83
C THR A 680 3.77 -21.37 35.78
N VAL A 681 4.40 -21.45 36.95
CA VAL A 681 4.10 -22.42 38.03
C VAL A 681 3.44 -21.67 39.20
N ARG A 682 2.32 -22.18 39.73
CA ARG A 682 1.44 -21.49 40.69
C ARG A 682 2.11 -21.04 42.02
N GLN A 683 1.66 -19.87 42.48
CA GLN A 683 1.57 -19.33 43.86
C GLN A 683 2.84 -19.13 44.72
N SER A 684 3.23 -17.86 44.89
CA SER A 684 3.17 -17.21 46.21
C SER A 684 3.24 -15.68 46.04
N ASP A 685 2.45 -14.96 46.86
CA ASP A 685 2.31 -13.49 46.92
C ASP A 685 3.58 -12.74 47.37
N ILE A 686 4.76 -13.29 47.11
CA ILE A 686 6.03 -12.60 47.36
C ILE A 686 6.39 -11.87 46.07
N ALA A 687 5.87 -10.65 45.95
CA ALA A 687 6.25 -9.70 44.91
C ALA A 687 7.74 -9.38 45.03
N LEU A 688 8.61 -10.22 44.44
CA LEU A 688 9.96 -9.80 44.10
C LEU A 688 9.84 -8.56 43.22
N PRO A 689 10.54 -7.46 43.54
CA PRO A 689 10.45 -6.24 42.75
C PRO A 689 10.82 -6.58 41.31
N LEU A 690 9.85 -6.38 40.42
CA LEU A 690 10.01 -6.54 38.99
C LEU A 690 11.11 -5.58 38.53
N SER A 691 12.29 -6.10 38.20
CA SER A 691 13.28 -5.32 37.47
C SER A 691 12.60 -4.86 36.17
N GLN A 692 12.43 -3.55 35.99
CA GLN A 692 11.85 -3.04 34.76
C GLN A 692 12.76 -3.43 33.59
N PRO A 693 12.19 -3.88 32.45
CA PRO A 693 12.99 -4.12 31.26
C PRO A 693 13.66 -2.81 30.82
N GLU A 694 14.84 -2.90 30.24
CA GLU A 694 15.47 -1.72 29.64
C GLU A 694 14.57 -1.19 28.51
N PRO A 695 14.25 0.12 28.49
CA PRO A 695 13.36 0.66 27.48
C PRO A 695 14.03 0.63 26.11
N VAL A 696 13.33 0.12 25.11
CA VAL A 696 13.73 0.20 23.71
C VAL A 696 13.17 1.49 23.13
N LYS A 697 14.04 2.38 22.65
CA LYS A 697 13.66 3.70 22.11
C LYS A 697 14.11 3.83 20.67
N TYR A 698 13.25 4.34 19.80
CA TYR A 698 13.65 4.70 18.44
C TYR A 698 14.74 5.79 18.49
N LEU A 699 15.77 5.65 17.65
CA LEU A 699 16.92 6.54 17.60
C LEU A 699 16.97 7.27 16.25
N GLU A 700 17.16 6.51 15.17
CA GLU A 700 17.35 7.04 13.83
C GLU A 700 16.84 6.07 12.75
N THR A 701 16.81 6.55 11.51
CA THR A 701 16.54 5.73 10.32
C THR A 701 17.76 5.83 9.41
N VAL A 702 18.27 4.69 9.00
CA VAL A 702 19.53 4.54 8.26
C VAL A 702 19.21 4.07 6.84
N GLU A 703 19.63 4.84 5.84
CA GLU A 703 19.41 4.48 4.44
C GLU A 703 20.28 3.28 4.01
N VAL A 704 19.65 2.38 3.25
CA VAL A 704 20.26 1.21 2.63
C VAL A 704 20.20 1.37 1.12
N THR A 705 21.36 1.63 0.53
CA THR A 705 21.55 1.67 -0.93
C THR A 705 21.55 0.26 -1.50
N THR A 706 20.89 0.05 -2.63
CA THR A 706 20.84 -1.28 -3.25
C THR A 706 22.21 -1.72 -3.72
N GLY A 707 22.68 -2.88 -3.27
CA GLY A 707 23.81 -3.57 -3.87
C GLY A 707 23.43 -4.09 -5.27
N ASP A 708 24.36 -4.05 -6.22
CA ASP A 708 24.08 -4.34 -7.63
C ASP A 708 23.46 -5.73 -7.84
N LYS A 709 22.47 -5.78 -8.75
CA LYS A 709 22.04 -7.03 -9.37
C LYS A 709 23.23 -7.55 -10.19
N GLU A 710 24.01 -8.48 -9.64
CA GLU A 710 25.00 -9.19 -10.45
C GLU A 710 24.27 -10.03 -11.50
N ALA A 711 24.30 -9.49 -12.73
CA ALA A 711 24.23 -10.28 -13.94
C ALA A 711 25.33 -11.34 -13.93
N VAL A 712 25.01 -12.48 -14.54
CA VAL A 712 25.94 -13.61 -14.81
C VAL A 712 27.35 -13.11 -15.08
N VAL A 713 28.30 -13.58 -14.26
CA VAL A 713 29.72 -13.26 -14.34
C VAL A 713 30.27 -13.70 -15.70
N GLN A 714 30.35 -12.76 -16.65
CA GLN A 714 31.45 -12.71 -17.60
C GLN A 714 32.40 -11.63 -17.09
N SER A 715 33.67 -12.01 -16.89
CA SER A 715 34.73 -11.08 -16.49
C SER A 715 34.89 -10.00 -17.56
N LEU A 716 34.36 -8.80 -17.30
CA LEU A 716 34.60 -7.63 -18.14
C LEU A 716 35.30 -6.56 -17.31
N ALA A 717 36.22 -5.87 -17.98
CA ALA A 717 37.20 -4.94 -17.44
C ALA A 717 36.57 -3.75 -16.67
N PRO A 718 37.33 -3.10 -15.78
CA PRO A 718 36.90 -1.87 -15.10
C PRO A 718 36.45 -0.80 -16.09
N VAL A 719 35.45 -0.01 -15.68
CA VAL A 719 34.88 1.10 -16.46
C VAL A 719 35.94 2.19 -16.61
N GLU A 720 36.38 2.45 -17.84
CA GLU A 720 37.36 3.49 -18.14
C GLU A 720 36.64 4.85 -18.34
N MET A 721 36.95 5.84 -17.50
CA MET A 721 36.44 7.20 -17.65
C MET A 721 37.19 7.93 -18.76
N ARG A 722 36.48 8.37 -19.79
CA ARG A 722 37.06 9.10 -20.92
C ARG A 722 36.94 10.61 -20.69
N THR A 723 38.02 11.34 -20.88
CA THR A 723 37.94 12.81 -20.86
C THR A 723 37.30 13.31 -22.16
N ILE A 724 36.34 14.22 -22.04
CA ILE A 724 35.73 14.89 -23.18
C ILE A 724 36.79 15.76 -23.88
N PRO A 725 36.98 15.63 -25.20
CA PRO A 725 37.98 16.42 -25.93
C PRO A 725 37.75 17.92 -25.79
N ARG A 726 38.84 18.65 -25.59
CA ARG A 726 38.86 20.12 -25.59
C ARG A 726 39.35 20.60 -26.95
N VAL A 727 38.63 21.55 -27.56
CA VAL A 727 38.89 22.03 -28.92
C VAL A 727 38.77 23.54 -29.01
N GLN A 728 39.48 24.15 -29.95
CA GLN A 728 39.24 25.53 -30.36
C GLN A 728 38.44 25.52 -31.65
N VAL A 729 37.42 26.38 -31.72
CA VAL A 729 36.57 26.53 -32.90
C VAL A 729 36.79 27.93 -33.44
N GLU A 730 37.47 28.02 -34.58
CA GLU A 730 37.83 29.26 -35.27
C GLU A 730 36.82 29.65 -36.35
N THR A 731 36.10 28.67 -36.90
CA THR A 731 35.14 28.84 -38.02
C THR A 731 33.80 28.13 -37.75
N ALA A 732 32.74 28.57 -38.43
CA ALA A 732 31.42 27.94 -38.30
C ALA A 732 31.39 26.52 -38.88
N GLU A 733 32.16 26.27 -39.93
CA GLU A 733 32.31 24.95 -40.55
C GLU A 733 32.92 23.92 -39.59
N GLN A 734 33.85 24.33 -38.71
CA GLN A 734 34.39 23.47 -37.67
C GLN A 734 33.32 23.07 -36.64
N PHE A 735 32.45 24.01 -36.26
CA PHE A 735 31.33 23.71 -35.36
C PHE A 735 30.31 22.77 -36.01
N LEU A 736 30.00 22.95 -37.29
CA LEU A 736 29.10 22.05 -38.02
C LEU A 736 29.66 20.62 -38.08
N LYS A 737 30.97 20.45 -38.27
CA LYS A 737 31.61 19.12 -38.19
C LYS A 737 31.50 18.49 -36.79
N ILE A 738 31.57 19.29 -35.74
CA ILE A 738 31.34 18.83 -34.35
C ILE A 738 29.89 18.37 -34.17
N LEU A 739 28.94 19.14 -34.69
CA LEU A 739 27.51 18.81 -34.66
C LEU A 739 27.23 17.50 -35.39
N GLU A 740 27.77 17.32 -36.60
CA GLU A 740 27.66 16.10 -37.40
C GLU A 740 28.29 14.88 -36.71
N ALA A 741 29.41 15.07 -36.01
CA ALA A 741 30.08 13.99 -35.28
C ALA A 741 29.26 13.45 -34.09
N GLY A 742 28.28 14.21 -33.58
CA GLY A 742 27.34 13.77 -32.55
C GLY A 742 27.98 13.39 -31.21
N LYS A 743 29.17 13.93 -30.91
CA LYS A 743 29.96 13.65 -29.70
C LYS A 743 30.18 14.93 -28.89
N PRO A 744 30.19 14.85 -27.56
CA PRO A 744 30.42 16.01 -26.72
C PRO A 744 31.85 16.50 -26.88
N VAL A 745 32.03 17.83 -26.85
CA VAL A 745 33.33 18.50 -26.82
C VAL A 745 33.25 19.74 -25.94
N VAL A 746 34.36 20.10 -25.30
CA VAL A 746 34.48 21.41 -24.63
C VAL A 746 35.19 22.37 -25.58
N ILE A 747 34.51 23.44 -25.95
CA ILE A 747 35.05 24.52 -26.77
C ILE A 747 35.70 25.54 -25.84
N GLU A 748 36.99 25.75 -26.00
CA GLU A 748 37.79 26.65 -25.17
C GLU A 748 38.27 27.88 -25.94
N GLY A 749 38.70 28.91 -25.20
CA GLY A 749 39.19 30.16 -25.79
C GLY A 749 38.11 31.00 -26.49
N SER A 750 36.83 30.67 -26.30
CA SER A 750 35.71 31.42 -26.87
C SER A 750 35.48 32.73 -26.12
N ASP A 751 35.19 33.80 -26.86
CA ASP A 751 34.67 35.04 -26.30
C ASP A 751 33.16 34.88 -26.09
N ILE A 752 32.74 34.74 -24.83
CA ILE A 752 31.34 34.63 -24.43
C ILE A 752 30.74 35.98 -23.98
N GLY A 753 31.46 37.08 -24.21
CA GLY A 753 31.08 38.43 -23.81
C GLY A 753 31.65 38.89 -22.47
N SER A 754 31.31 40.12 -22.09
CA SER A 754 31.79 40.77 -20.86
C SER A 754 31.31 40.07 -19.58
N CYS A 755 30.30 39.20 -19.66
CA CYS A 755 29.75 38.44 -18.54
C CYS A 755 30.83 37.69 -17.75
N LYS A 756 31.88 37.21 -18.44
CA LYS A 756 33.00 36.48 -17.83
C LYS A 756 33.74 37.30 -16.78
N SER A 757 33.85 38.62 -16.94
CA SER A 757 34.59 39.49 -16.03
C SER A 757 33.70 40.26 -15.06
N ILE A 758 32.44 40.55 -15.44
CA ILE A 758 31.58 41.46 -14.66
C ILE A 758 30.48 40.76 -13.85
N TRP A 759 30.10 39.51 -14.17
CA TRP A 759 29.07 38.79 -13.41
C TRP A 759 29.60 38.32 -12.05
N SER A 760 29.61 39.23 -11.08
CA SER A 760 29.69 38.90 -9.66
C SER A 760 28.31 38.70 -9.06
N ALA A 761 28.20 38.08 -7.88
CA ALA A 761 26.93 37.97 -7.17
C ALA A 761 26.24 39.32 -6.96
N ASN A 762 26.98 40.35 -6.55
CA ASN A 762 26.46 41.71 -6.41
C ASN A 762 25.97 42.28 -7.74
N TYR A 763 26.70 42.04 -8.83
CA TYR A 763 26.29 42.48 -10.16
C TYR A 763 24.98 41.81 -10.60
N LEU A 764 24.88 40.48 -10.42
CA LEU A 764 23.68 39.71 -10.75
C LEU A 764 22.47 40.25 -9.97
N VAL A 765 22.60 40.43 -8.65
CA VAL A 765 21.51 40.92 -7.79
C VAL A 765 21.08 42.33 -8.19
N ASN A 766 22.02 43.24 -8.44
CA ASN A 766 21.73 44.62 -8.81
C ASN A 766 21.04 44.71 -10.19
N ASN A 767 21.45 43.89 -11.16
CA ASN A 767 20.94 43.97 -12.53
C ASN A 767 19.64 43.17 -12.74
N VAL A 768 19.40 42.13 -11.96
CA VAL A 768 18.14 41.36 -12.01
C VAL A 768 17.06 41.97 -11.12
N GLY A 769 17.48 42.62 -10.03
CA GLY A 769 16.63 43.19 -8.99
C GLY A 769 16.55 42.28 -7.76
N PRO A 770 16.89 42.76 -6.56
CA PRO A 770 16.95 41.92 -5.36
C PRO A 770 15.59 41.31 -4.99
N GLU A 771 14.50 42.04 -5.18
CA GLU A 771 13.12 41.62 -4.84
C GLU A 771 12.43 40.84 -5.97
N ARG A 772 13.13 40.55 -7.06
CA ARG A 772 12.53 39.76 -8.15
C ARG A 772 12.26 38.35 -7.65
N LYS A 773 10.99 37.93 -7.69
CA LYS A 773 10.61 36.57 -7.33
C LYS A 773 11.10 35.56 -8.37
N VAL A 774 11.76 34.49 -7.91
CA VAL A 774 12.25 33.39 -8.74
C VAL A 774 11.86 32.03 -8.16
N SER A 775 11.68 31.05 -9.04
CA SER A 775 11.43 29.65 -8.65
C SER A 775 12.75 28.92 -8.47
N VAL A 776 12.92 28.24 -7.34
CA VAL A 776 14.16 27.58 -6.95
C VAL A 776 13.84 26.14 -6.51
N HIS A 777 14.67 25.19 -6.93
CA HIS A 777 14.72 23.87 -6.30
C HIS A 777 15.59 23.97 -5.05
N GLU A 778 15.01 23.69 -3.90
CA GLU A 778 15.73 23.65 -2.63
C GLU A 778 15.75 22.20 -2.12
N SER A 779 16.96 21.68 -1.92
CA SER A 779 17.18 20.30 -1.47
C SER A 779 17.84 20.26 -0.09
N ALA A 780 17.48 19.26 0.71
CA ALA A 780 18.16 18.96 1.96
C ALA A 780 19.47 18.19 1.74
N THR A 781 19.59 17.52 0.58
CA THR A 781 20.73 16.67 0.22
C THR A 781 21.49 17.27 -0.95
N GLU A 782 22.75 16.90 -1.12
CA GLU A 782 23.54 17.32 -2.28
C GLU A 782 22.93 16.81 -3.58
N LYS A 783 22.29 15.65 -3.54
CA LYS A 783 21.79 14.95 -4.71
C LYS A 783 20.31 15.21 -4.87
N MET A 784 19.90 15.84 -5.96
CA MET A 784 18.49 15.91 -6.32
C MET A 784 18.09 14.68 -7.13
N ASP A 785 16.90 14.16 -6.87
CA ASP A 785 16.25 13.08 -7.62
C ASP A 785 14.85 13.54 -8.02
N PHE A 786 14.60 13.58 -9.33
CA PHE A 786 13.33 14.02 -9.90
C PHE A 786 12.18 13.04 -9.66
N ASN A 787 12.45 11.74 -9.65
CA ASN A 787 11.44 10.70 -9.45
C ASN A 787 11.06 10.58 -7.97
N ALA A 788 12.06 10.61 -7.08
CA ALA A 788 11.84 10.59 -5.63
C ALA A 788 11.32 11.93 -5.09
N LYS A 789 11.49 13.03 -5.85
CA LYS A 789 11.12 14.41 -5.47
C LYS A 789 11.68 14.81 -4.10
N ASN A 790 12.97 14.54 -3.88
CA ASN A 790 13.67 14.87 -2.64
C ASN A 790 14.08 16.36 -2.52
N PHE A 791 13.43 17.23 -3.28
CA PHE A 791 13.60 18.68 -3.28
C PHE A 791 12.22 19.35 -3.31
N ARG A 792 12.15 20.60 -2.85
CA ARG A 792 10.92 21.40 -2.88
C ARG A 792 11.05 22.58 -3.84
N TYR A 793 9.92 22.93 -4.46
CA TYR A 793 9.79 24.17 -5.24
C TYR A 793 9.53 25.31 -4.26
N VAL A 794 10.42 26.30 -4.23
CA VAL A 794 10.26 27.49 -3.39
C VAL A 794 10.36 28.75 -4.25
N THR A 795 9.54 29.74 -3.92
CA THR A 795 9.63 31.08 -4.49
C THR A 795 10.45 31.95 -3.55
N LYS A 796 11.57 32.51 -4.03
CA LYS A 796 12.47 33.36 -3.26
C LYS A 796 12.70 34.69 -3.95
N ASP A 797 13.08 35.70 -3.18
CA ASP A 797 13.68 36.91 -3.72
C ASP A 797 15.05 36.58 -4.34
N PHE A 798 15.33 37.12 -5.51
CA PHE A 798 16.55 36.80 -6.26
C PHE A 798 17.81 37.15 -5.46
N GLY A 799 17.79 38.25 -4.71
CA GLY A 799 18.88 38.64 -3.81
C GLY A 799 19.15 37.61 -2.71
N ASP A 800 18.09 37.10 -2.07
CA ASP A 800 18.20 36.07 -1.05
C ASP A 800 18.68 34.74 -1.63
N PHE A 801 18.16 34.35 -2.80
CA PHE A 801 18.59 33.14 -3.49
C PHE A 801 20.09 33.15 -3.82
N VAL A 802 20.61 34.24 -4.40
CA VAL A 802 22.04 34.33 -4.75
C VAL A 802 22.92 34.32 -3.50
N ARG A 803 22.54 35.09 -2.46
CA ARG A 803 23.27 35.11 -1.18
C ARG A 803 23.33 33.73 -0.54
N GLU A 804 22.18 33.06 -0.43
CA GLU A 804 22.10 31.73 0.17
C GLU A 804 22.88 30.67 -0.64
N ALA A 805 22.87 30.77 -1.97
CA ALA A 805 23.68 29.89 -2.81
C ALA A 805 25.18 30.10 -2.58
N GLN A 806 25.64 31.35 -2.39
CA GLN A 806 27.03 31.65 -2.02
C GLN A 806 27.41 31.16 -0.62
N GLU A 807 26.45 31.12 0.30
CA GLU A 807 26.61 30.57 1.66
C GLU A 807 26.61 29.02 1.67
N GLY A 808 26.61 28.37 0.50
CA GLY A 808 26.67 26.92 0.37
C GLY A 808 25.31 26.23 0.53
N LYS A 809 24.18 26.96 0.46
CA LYS A 809 22.87 26.31 0.44
C LYS A 809 22.63 25.59 -0.89
N ARG A 810 22.03 24.40 -0.79
CA ARG A 810 21.78 23.47 -1.91
C ARG A 810 20.57 23.91 -2.73
N LEU A 811 20.78 24.97 -3.51
CA LEU A 811 19.75 25.66 -4.28
C LEU A 811 20.06 25.59 -5.77
N TYR A 812 19.04 25.43 -6.60
CA TYR A 812 19.16 25.46 -8.06
C TYR A 812 18.05 26.32 -8.67
N LEU A 813 18.42 27.31 -9.49
CA LEU A 813 17.47 28.19 -10.17
C LEU A 813 16.67 27.43 -11.23
N ARG A 814 15.35 27.47 -11.11
CA ARG A 814 14.43 27.05 -12.17
C ARG A 814 14.03 28.29 -12.97
N ALA A 815 14.84 28.64 -13.98
CA ALA A 815 14.55 29.73 -14.89
C ALA A 815 13.32 29.40 -15.76
N LEU A 816 12.40 30.35 -15.85
CA LEU A 816 11.13 30.24 -16.56
C LEU A 816 10.88 31.55 -17.32
N SER A 817 10.07 31.49 -18.37
CA SER A 817 9.57 32.69 -19.05
C SER A 817 8.89 33.62 -18.04
N LYS A 818 9.25 34.90 -18.06
CA LYS A 818 8.65 35.94 -17.22
C LYS A 818 7.18 36.17 -17.58
N ASP A 819 6.87 36.15 -18.88
CA ASP A 819 5.55 36.51 -19.39
C ASP A 819 4.57 35.33 -19.33
N GLU A 820 4.98 34.14 -19.80
CA GLU A 820 4.14 32.94 -19.76
C GLU A 820 4.90 31.66 -19.35
N PRO A 821 5.20 31.46 -18.05
CA PRO A 821 6.00 30.34 -17.54
C PRO A 821 5.53 28.93 -17.93
N SER A 822 4.24 28.78 -18.26
CA SER A 822 3.62 27.50 -18.61
C SER A 822 3.48 27.27 -20.12
N ASN A 823 3.77 28.29 -20.94
CA ASN A 823 3.43 28.28 -22.36
C ASN A 823 4.63 28.61 -23.27
N LEU A 824 5.58 29.44 -22.80
CA LEU A 824 6.74 29.88 -23.57
C LEU A 824 8.05 29.35 -22.97
N PRO A 825 9.00 28.89 -23.80
CA PRO A 825 10.35 28.59 -23.34
C PRO A 825 11.02 29.85 -22.79
N THR A 826 11.91 29.67 -21.82
CA THR A 826 12.70 30.79 -21.27
C THR A 826 13.72 31.29 -22.30
N GLN A 827 13.86 32.61 -22.37
CA GLN A 827 14.81 33.29 -23.23
C GLN A 827 15.56 34.34 -22.42
N LEU A 828 16.89 34.22 -22.34
CA LEU A 828 17.73 35.14 -21.57
C LEU A 828 17.47 36.60 -21.95
N ALA A 829 17.33 36.90 -23.24
CA ALA A 829 17.06 38.25 -23.74
C ALA A 829 15.71 38.83 -23.28
N ALA A 830 14.67 38.01 -23.17
CA ALA A 830 13.34 38.45 -22.74
C ALA A 830 13.22 38.46 -21.21
N ASP A 831 13.76 37.42 -20.56
CA ASP A 831 13.57 37.18 -19.14
C ASP A 831 14.59 37.94 -18.30
N TYR A 832 15.81 38.15 -18.79
CA TYR A 832 16.92 38.81 -18.09
C TYR A 832 17.66 39.80 -19.03
N PRO A 833 16.97 40.82 -19.58
CA PRO A 833 17.51 41.70 -20.63
C PRO A 833 18.74 42.52 -20.21
N SER A 834 18.93 42.77 -18.91
CA SER A 834 20.13 43.42 -18.39
C SER A 834 21.36 42.50 -18.50
N LEU A 835 21.21 41.24 -18.11
CA LEU A 835 22.27 40.23 -18.21
C LEU A 835 22.53 39.81 -19.66
N ALA A 836 21.50 39.72 -20.49
CA ALA A 836 21.63 39.30 -21.89
C ALA A 836 22.58 40.18 -22.72
N LYS A 837 22.78 41.45 -22.34
CA LYS A 837 23.71 42.36 -23.02
C LYS A 837 25.18 42.01 -22.80
N ASP A 838 25.46 41.28 -21.72
CA ASP A 838 26.81 40.93 -21.30
C ASP A 838 27.26 39.59 -21.87
N PHE A 839 26.31 38.77 -22.33
CA PHE A 839 26.55 37.42 -22.85
C PHE A 839 26.34 37.38 -24.36
N ALA A 840 27.30 36.81 -25.08
CA ALA A 840 27.19 36.54 -26.50
C ALA A 840 27.75 35.14 -26.81
N LEU A 841 27.13 34.42 -27.75
CA LEU A 841 27.79 33.26 -28.33
C LEU A 841 28.83 33.72 -29.36
N PRO A 842 29.99 33.04 -29.45
CA PRO A 842 30.97 33.35 -30.48
C PRO A 842 30.36 33.17 -31.88
N PRO A 843 30.68 34.02 -32.88
CA PRO A 843 30.10 33.95 -34.23
C PRO A 843 30.21 32.59 -34.92
N GLN A 844 31.23 31.81 -34.56
CA GLN A 844 31.46 30.44 -35.03
C GLN A 844 30.30 29.49 -34.65
N LEU A 845 29.56 29.79 -33.59
CA LEU A 845 28.39 29.03 -33.14
C LEU A 845 27.09 29.62 -33.71
N GLY A 846 27.15 30.41 -34.79
CA GLY A 846 25.97 31.07 -35.40
C GLY A 846 24.83 30.12 -35.76
N PHE A 847 25.11 28.84 -36.03
CA PHE A 847 24.07 27.82 -36.22
C PHE A 847 23.19 27.63 -34.97
N VAL A 848 23.79 27.69 -33.77
CA VAL A 848 23.06 27.57 -32.50
C VAL A 848 22.05 28.70 -32.35
N ASP A 849 22.48 29.94 -32.62
CA ASP A 849 21.65 31.13 -32.49
C ASP A 849 20.49 31.13 -33.49
N GLN A 850 20.77 30.78 -34.75
CA GLN A 850 19.75 30.67 -35.81
C GLN A 850 18.69 29.59 -35.53
N ASN A 851 19.05 28.55 -34.78
CA ASN A 851 18.17 27.42 -34.48
C ASN A 851 17.77 27.35 -33.00
N ALA A 852 17.96 28.44 -32.26
CA ALA A 852 17.73 28.50 -30.82
C ALA A 852 16.26 28.23 -30.49
N PHE A 853 16.04 27.31 -29.56
CA PHE A 853 14.74 26.99 -28.99
C PHE A 853 14.54 27.69 -27.64
N SER A 854 15.56 27.67 -26.78
CA SER A 854 15.54 28.34 -25.47
C SER A 854 16.95 28.74 -25.04
N SER A 855 17.04 29.79 -24.22
CA SER A 855 18.30 30.25 -23.61
C SER A 855 18.12 30.41 -22.11
N VAL A 856 18.58 29.41 -21.36
CA VAL A 856 18.27 29.21 -19.93
C VAL A 856 19.39 29.73 -19.05
N LEU A 857 19.08 30.67 -18.15
CA LEU A 857 19.98 31.08 -17.08
C LEU A 857 20.06 29.97 -16.01
N ARG A 858 21.27 29.47 -15.75
CA ARG A 858 21.53 28.44 -14.73
C ARG A 858 22.31 29.08 -13.59
N ILE A 859 21.77 29.03 -12.37
CA ILE A 859 22.46 29.43 -11.14
C ILE A 859 22.28 28.31 -10.12
N SER A 860 23.36 27.85 -9.50
CA SER A 860 23.30 26.80 -8.49
C SER A 860 24.31 27.02 -7.36
N GLY A 861 23.89 26.71 -6.13
CA GLY A 861 24.78 26.41 -5.01
C GLY A 861 25.34 24.96 -5.12
N PRO A 862 25.90 24.37 -4.05
CA PRO A 862 26.49 23.02 -4.06
C PRO A 862 25.43 21.90 -4.08
N VAL A 863 24.77 21.73 -5.22
CA VAL A 863 23.73 20.72 -5.46
C VAL A 863 23.87 20.08 -6.84
N ASN A 864 23.74 18.76 -6.87
CA ASN A 864 23.88 17.92 -8.05
C ASN A 864 22.55 17.84 -8.79
N MET A 865 22.62 17.99 -10.11
CA MET A 865 21.48 17.74 -10.99
C MET A 865 21.25 16.24 -11.15
N TRP A 866 20.00 15.79 -11.10
CA TRP A 866 19.65 14.39 -11.37
C TRP A 866 20.13 13.95 -12.75
N LEU A 867 20.37 12.65 -12.93
CA LEU A 867 20.68 12.07 -14.24
C LEU A 867 19.48 12.23 -15.19
N HIS A 868 19.71 12.83 -16.35
CA HIS A 868 18.69 13.02 -17.38
C HIS A 868 19.32 12.99 -18.78
N TYR A 869 18.49 12.99 -19.82
CA TYR A 869 18.91 13.30 -21.18
C TYR A 869 18.02 14.40 -21.74
N ASP A 870 18.57 15.17 -22.68
CA ASP A 870 17.84 16.19 -23.41
C ASP A 870 17.57 15.71 -24.84
N VAL A 871 16.38 15.99 -25.35
CA VAL A 871 16.00 15.58 -26.71
C VAL A 871 16.65 16.50 -27.76
N MET A 872 16.81 17.78 -27.43
CA MET A 872 17.50 18.75 -28.28
C MET A 872 18.99 18.80 -27.96
N ALA A 873 19.80 19.10 -28.98
CA ALA A 873 21.19 19.51 -28.76
C ALA A 873 21.23 20.80 -27.94
N ASN A 874 22.27 20.97 -27.12
CA ASN A 874 22.46 22.22 -26.41
C ASN A 874 23.94 22.57 -26.24
N VAL A 875 24.21 23.86 -26.04
CA VAL A 875 25.52 24.36 -25.61
C VAL A 875 25.39 24.91 -24.19
N TYR A 876 26.36 24.57 -23.34
CA TYR A 876 26.40 24.98 -21.94
C TYR A 876 27.64 25.86 -21.72
N ALA A 877 27.43 27.17 -21.66
CA ALA A 877 28.49 28.16 -21.48
C ALA A 877 28.66 28.50 -19.99
N GLN A 878 29.79 28.10 -19.40
CA GLN A 878 30.10 28.33 -18.00
C GLN A 878 30.64 29.76 -17.82
N VAL A 879 30.03 30.56 -16.95
CA VAL A 879 30.37 31.99 -16.78
C VAL A 879 31.09 32.24 -15.45
N VAL A 880 30.53 31.76 -14.33
CA VAL A 880 31.08 31.98 -12.98
C VAL A 880 31.21 30.64 -12.27
N GLY A 881 32.35 30.39 -11.62
CA GLY A 881 32.60 29.12 -10.96
C GLY A 881 32.83 27.98 -11.94
N SER A 882 32.83 26.75 -11.44
CA SER A 882 33.17 25.56 -12.23
C SER A 882 32.20 24.41 -11.95
N LYS A 883 32.07 23.50 -12.93
CA LYS A 883 31.24 22.30 -12.83
C LYS A 883 31.98 21.10 -13.38
N ARG A 884 31.75 19.95 -12.75
CA ARG A 884 32.10 18.63 -13.25
C ARG A 884 30.84 17.98 -13.79
N LEU A 885 30.88 17.56 -15.06
CA LEU A 885 29.80 16.86 -15.74
C LEU A 885 30.24 15.45 -16.11
N ILE A 886 29.32 14.51 -15.93
CA ILE A 886 29.50 13.13 -16.38
C ILE A 886 28.40 12.84 -17.39
N LEU A 887 28.82 12.37 -18.57
CA LEU A 887 27.99 12.13 -19.73
C LEU A 887 28.11 10.67 -20.18
N PHE A 888 27.05 10.13 -20.77
CA PHE A 888 27.01 8.80 -21.35
C PHE A 888 26.42 8.85 -22.75
N PRO A 889 26.96 8.07 -23.69
CA PRO A 889 26.38 7.97 -25.02
C PRO A 889 24.96 7.37 -24.95
N PRO A 890 24.06 7.70 -25.89
CA PRO A 890 22.70 7.17 -25.92
C PRO A 890 22.61 5.63 -25.90
N SER A 891 23.66 4.93 -26.35
CA SER A 891 23.77 3.47 -26.27
C SER A 891 23.68 2.91 -24.86
N ASP A 892 24.00 3.72 -23.84
CA ASP A 892 24.05 3.26 -22.46
C ASP A 892 22.70 3.38 -21.73
N VAL A 893 21.65 3.88 -22.40
CA VAL A 893 20.33 4.16 -21.79
C VAL A 893 19.72 2.97 -21.04
N SER A 894 19.99 1.74 -21.49
CA SER A 894 19.49 0.51 -20.85
C SER A 894 20.08 0.26 -19.46
N HIS A 895 21.22 0.86 -19.13
CA HIS A 895 21.90 0.68 -17.84
C HIS A 895 21.35 1.59 -16.73
N PHE A 896 20.58 2.62 -17.10
CA PHE A 896 20.17 3.68 -16.19
C PHE A 896 18.68 3.68 -15.85
N ALA A 897 17.96 2.59 -16.15
CA ALA A 897 16.59 2.34 -15.67
C ALA A 897 15.58 3.49 -15.89
N PHE A 898 15.63 4.16 -17.04
CA PHE A 898 14.64 5.17 -17.40
C PHE A 898 13.24 4.55 -17.54
N ALA A 899 12.25 5.11 -16.86
CA ALA A 899 10.86 4.68 -17.01
C ALA A 899 10.33 5.04 -18.42
N PRO A 900 9.37 4.29 -18.99
CA PRO A 900 8.83 4.59 -20.32
C PRO A 900 8.25 6.02 -20.43
N GLY A 901 8.87 6.84 -21.29
CA GLY A 901 8.49 8.25 -21.51
C GLY A 901 8.96 9.22 -20.42
N ALA A 902 9.87 8.79 -19.55
CA ALA A 902 10.58 9.67 -18.63
C ALA A 902 11.96 10.03 -19.21
N SER A 903 12.38 11.28 -18.99
CA SER A 903 13.70 11.78 -19.37
C SER A 903 14.67 11.87 -18.19
N SER A 904 14.32 11.32 -17.02
CA SER A 904 15.16 11.37 -15.81
C SER A 904 15.24 10.01 -15.11
N SER A 905 16.38 9.76 -14.48
CA SER A 905 16.70 8.53 -13.76
C SER A 905 17.10 8.82 -12.31
N SER A 906 16.78 7.88 -11.42
CA SER A 906 17.16 7.90 -10.00
C SER A 906 18.56 7.32 -9.75
N VAL A 907 19.27 6.88 -10.78
CA VAL A 907 20.62 6.32 -10.63
C VAL A 907 21.61 7.43 -10.24
N ASP A 908 22.27 7.24 -9.11
CA ASP A 908 23.32 8.13 -8.63
C ASP A 908 24.66 7.78 -9.27
N VAL A 909 24.94 8.42 -10.40
CA VAL A 909 26.13 8.17 -11.21
C VAL A 909 27.43 8.41 -10.44
N PHE A 910 27.51 9.49 -9.66
CA PHE A 910 28.76 9.88 -9.00
C PHE A 910 29.21 8.82 -7.99
N SER A 911 28.28 8.28 -7.18
CA SER A 911 28.64 7.19 -6.25
C SER A 911 28.81 5.85 -6.95
N SER A 912 28.10 5.62 -8.06
CA SER A 912 28.09 4.34 -8.77
C SER A 912 29.37 4.11 -9.59
N LEU A 913 29.96 5.16 -10.17
CA LEU A 913 31.24 5.07 -10.85
C LEU A 913 32.39 4.77 -9.87
N ASP A 914 32.42 5.44 -8.72
CA ASP A 914 33.44 5.20 -7.68
C ASP A 914 33.31 3.81 -7.04
N ALA A 915 32.10 3.25 -7.06
CA ALA A 915 31.78 1.92 -6.53
C ALA A 915 32.02 0.77 -7.52
N GLY A 916 32.29 1.05 -8.80
CA GLY A 916 32.44 0.02 -9.85
C GLY A 916 31.14 -0.71 -10.24
N SER A 917 29.98 -0.12 -9.94
CA SER A 917 28.65 -0.73 -10.12
C SER A 917 28.09 -0.63 -11.55
N LEU A 918 28.52 0.36 -12.33
CA LEU A 918 28.04 0.59 -13.70
C LEU A 918 28.86 -0.17 -14.74
N ARG A 919 28.93 -1.50 -14.65
CA ARG A 919 29.69 -2.31 -15.62
C ARG A 919 29.06 -2.25 -17.02
N GLY A 920 29.89 -2.01 -18.04
CA GLY A 920 29.46 -1.95 -19.45
C GLY A 920 29.00 -0.58 -19.96
N VAL A 921 29.06 0.47 -19.12
CA VAL A 921 28.80 1.85 -19.55
C VAL A 921 30.09 2.55 -20.01
N HIS A 922 29.94 3.65 -20.74
CA HIS A 922 31.00 4.42 -21.37
C HIS A 922 30.99 5.88 -20.86
N PRO A 923 31.41 6.13 -19.60
CA PRO A 923 31.35 7.45 -19.01
C PRO A 923 32.35 8.40 -19.67
N HIS A 924 31.89 9.61 -19.94
CA HIS A 924 32.68 10.73 -20.42
C HIS A 924 32.63 11.87 -19.42
N GLU A 925 33.77 12.45 -19.08
CA GLU A 925 33.88 13.51 -18.08
C GLU A 925 34.29 14.84 -18.72
N ALA A 926 33.62 15.92 -18.32
CA ALA A 926 34.04 17.28 -18.60
C ALA A 926 34.12 18.10 -17.30
N ALA A 927 35.25 18.74 -17.06
CA ALA A 927 35.35 19.86 -16.13
C ALA A 927 35.27 21.16 -16.92
N VAL A 928 34.21 21.96 -16.69
CA VAL A 928 33.99 23.24 -17.37
C VAL A 928 34.38 24.40 -16.45
N GLN A 929 35.18 25.31 -17.00
CA GLN A 929 35.70 26.51 -16.33
C GLN A 929 35.07 27.79 -16.92
N PRO A 930 35.19 28.95 -16.25
CA PRO A 930 34.72 30.23 -16.80
C PRO A 930 35.24 30.52 -18.22
N GLY A 931 34.32 30.62 -19.17
CA GLY A 931 34.61 30.80 -20.61
C GLY A 931 34.56 29.53 -21.45
N ASP A 932 34.46 28.35 -20.83
CA ASP A 932 34.26 27.09 -21.56
C ASP A 932 32.81 26.97 -22.05
N ILE A 933 32.64 26.42 -23.26
CA ILE A 933 31.33 26.05 -23.80
C ILE A 933 31.32 24.53 -24.03
N LEU A 934 30.53 23.79 -23.27
CA LEU A 934 30.33 22.36 -23.51
C LEU A 934 29.21 22.18 -24.55
N PHE A 935 29.53 21.51 -25.67
CA PHE A 935 28.52 21.01 -26.59
C PHE A 935 27.95 19.68 -26.07
N LEU A 936 26.64 19.63 -25.85
CA LEU A 936 25.85 18.47 -25.46
C LEU A 936 25.03 18.00 -26.67
N PRO A 937 25.40 16.87 -27.30
CA PRO A 937 24.61 16.31 -28.38
C PRO A 937 23.27 15.76 -27.88
N PRO A 938 22.26 15.63 -28.76
CA PRO A 938 20.95 15.15 -28.35
C PRO A 938 21.01 13.72 -27.79
N LEU A 939 20.15 13.41 -26.83
CA LEU A 939 19.97 12.11 -26.16
C LEU A 939 21.17 11.63 -25.33
N TRP A 940 22.24 12.41 -25.22
CA TRP A 940 23.33 12.10 -24.30
C TRP A 940 22.83 12.24 -22.86
N LEU A 941 23.01 11.17 -22.09
CA LEU A 941 22.62 11.14 -20.70
C LEU A 941 23.67 11.89 -19.90
N HIS A 942 23.27 12.75 -18.97
CA HIS A 942 24.22 13.57 -18.23
C HIS A 942 23.72 13.98 -16.85
N THR A 943 24.70 14.26 -15.98
CA THR A 943 24.53 14.84 -14.65
C THR A 943 25.67 15.82 -14.41
N ALA A 944 25.45 16.77 -13.49
CA ALA A 944 26.43 17.80 -13.18
C ALA A 944 26.51 18.04 -11.67
N THR A 945 27.74 18.20 -11.17
CA THR A 945 28.05 18.63 -9.82
C THR A 945 28.88 19.94 -9.86
N PRO A 946 28.47 20.99 -9.15
CA PRO A 946 29.29 22.20 -8.97
C PRO A 946 30.57 21.88 -8.22
N THR A 947 31.69 22.39 -8.70
CA THR A 947 33.00 22.31 -8.02
C THR A 947 33.37 23.62 -7.32
N SER A 948 32.46 24.60 -7.34
CA SER A 948 32.54 25.88 -6.64
C SER A 948 31.23 26.16 -5.89
N GLU A 949 31.30 26.96 -4.82
CA GLU A 949 30.13 27.31 -3.98
C GLU A 949 28.98 27.92 -4.79
N LEU A 950 29.28 28.87 -5.67
CA LEU A 950 28.33 29.42 -6.64
C LEU A 950 28.77 29.06 -8.05
N SER A 951 27.81 28.63 -8.88
CA SER A 951 28.05 28.38 -10.30
C SER A 951 26.97 29.03 -11.15
N VAL A 952 27.39 29.80 -12.15
CA VAL A 952 26.51 30.50 -13.10
C VAL A 952 26.87 30.13 -14.53
N ALA A 953 25.87 29.79 -15.34
CA ALA A 953 26.03 29.43 -16.73
C ALA A 953 24.81 29.85 -17.57
N VAL A 954 25.00 29.94 -18.88
CA VAL A 954 23.92 30.09 -19.86
C VAL A 954 23.86 28.83 -20.70
N ASN A 955 22.70 28.21 -20.76
CA ASN A 955 22.49 26.94 -21.45
C ASN A 955 21.47 27.12 -22.59
N ILE A 956 21.90 26.94 -23.83
CA ILE A 956 21.12 27.26 -25.03
C ILE A 956 20.76 25.96 -25.74
N PHE A 957 19.48 25.66 -25.80
CA PHE A 957 18.92 24.51 -26.51
C PHE A 957 18.59 24.94 -27.93
N PHE A 958 18.91 24.11 -28.91
CA PHE A 958 18.67 24.41 -30.32
C PHE A 958 18.26 23.16 -31.10
N ARG A 959 17.51 23.38 -32.18
CA ARG A 959 17.04 22.30 -33.04
C ARG A 959 18.14 21.90 -34.02
N ASN A 960 18.64 20.68 -33.90
CA ASN A 960 19.63 20.11 -34.82
C ASN A 960 19.01 19.22 -35.91
N LEU A 961 17.70 18.93 -35.81
CA LEU A 961 16.95 18.18 -36.81
C LEU A 961 15.99 19.12 -37.56
N GLU A 962 15.94 19.02 -38.90
CA GLU A 962 14.97 19.77 -39.70
C GLU A 962 13.52 19.33 -39.41
N LYS A 963 13.31 18.03 -39.15
CA LYS A 963 12.00 17.40 -38.89
C LYS A 963 12.16 16.26 -37.88
N GLY A 964 11.07 15.88 -37.20
CA GLY A 964 11.01 14.72 -36.30
C GLY A 964 10.70 15.03 -34.84
N TYR A 965 10.74 16.30 -34.43
CA TYR A 965 10.26 16.72 -33.11
C TYR A 965 8.74 16.55 -32.98
N SER A 966 8.29 16.23 -31.76
CA SER A 966 6.86 16.06 -31.45
C SER A 966 6.06 17.37 -31.58
N MET A 967 4.87 17.27 -32.16
CA MET A 967 3.93 18.39 -32.25
C MET A 967 3.21 18.64 -30.92
N GLY A 968 3.05 19.90 -30.54
CA GLY A 968 2.31 20.34 -29.35
C GLY A 968 3.19 21.10 -28.35
N ARG A 969 2.67 21.33 -27.14
CA ARG A 969 3.38 22.11 -26.13
C ARG A 969 4.62 21.35 -25.62
N ASP A 970 5.76 22.00 -25.71
CA ASP A 970 7.01 21.60 -25.07
C ASP A 970 7.71 22.89 -24.65
N VAL A 971 7.69 23.20 -23.36
CA VAL A 971 8.26 24.46 -22.82
C VAL A 971 9.72 24.27 -22.39
N TYR A 972 10.11 23.02 -22.14
CA TYR A 972 11.43 22.67 -21.60
C TYR A 972 12.35 22.04 -22.63
N GLY A 973 11.85 21.66 -23.81
CA GLY A 973 12.63 20.97 -24.84
C GLY A 973 12.85 19.48 -24.54
N ASN A 974 12.05 18.92 -23.63
CA ASN A 974 12.23 17.57 -23.07
C ASN A 974 11.23 16.57 -23.64
N ARG A 975 10.39 16.97 -24.59
CA ARG A 975 9.44 16.05 -25.20
C ARG A 975 10.15 15.18 -26.22
N ASP A 976 10.02 13.87 -26.07
CA ASP A 976 10.63 12.90 -26.98
C ASP A 976 10.23 13.12 -28.46
N LEU A 977 11.07 12.60 -29.35
CA LEU A 977 10.84 12.66 -30.79
C LEU A 977 9.50 12.02 -31.18
N ALA A 978 8.86 12.55 -32.22
CA ALA A 978 7.52 12.15 -32.65
C ALA A 978 7.43 10.65 -32.98
N ALA A 979 8.52 10.07 -33.52
CA ALA A 979 8.60 8.66 -33.84
C ALA A 979 8.47 7.78 -32.59
N TYR A 980 9.16 8.12 -31.49
CA TYR A 980 9.09 7.38 -30.24
C TYR A 980 7.73 7.51 -29.57
N GLU A 981 7.18 8.73 -29.51
CA GLU A 981 5.84 8.96 -28.94
C GLU A 981 4.75 8.19 -29.67
N LYS A 982 4.82 8.13 -31.01
CA LYS A 982 3.91 7.31 -31.80
C LYS A 982 4.13 5.81 -31.53
N ALA A 983 5.37 5.34 -31.54
CA ALA A 983 5.70 3.94 -31.29
C ALA A 983 5.22 3.46 -29.91
N ARG A 984 5.27 4.32 -28.87
CA ARG A 984 4.71 4.00 -27.55
C ARG A 984 3.20 3.76 -27.58
N GLN A 985 2.47 4.57 -28.34
CA GLN A 985 1.04 4.37 -28.54
C GLN A 985 0.78 3.07 -29.29
N ASP A 986 1.63 2.74 -30.27
CA ASP A 986 1.52 1.50 -31.05
C ASP A 986 1.79 0.27 -30.18
N ILE A 987 2.80 0.31 -29.30
CA ILE A 987 3.07 -0.75 -28.31
C ILE A 987 1.87 -0.95 -27.39
N ALA A 988 1.22 0.12 -26.91
CA ALA A 988 0.03 0.01 -26.07
C ALA A 988 -1.15 -0.64 -26.82
N ARG A 989 -1.32 -0.34 -28.12
CA ARG A 989 -2.32 -0.96 -28.99
C ARG A 989 -2.02 -2.44 -29.26
N ILE A 990 -0.75 -2.77 -29.50
CA ILE A 990 -0.28 -4.16 -29.63
C ILE A 990 -0.60 -4.91 -28.34
N GLY A 991 -0.16 -4.43 -27.16
CA GLY A 991 -0.44 -5.08 -25.89
C GLY A 991 -1.93 -5.32 -25.64
N SER A 992 -2.78 -4.35 -26.00
CA SER A 992 -4.24 -4.47 -25.91
C SER A 992 -4.80 -5.55 -26.85
N SER A 993 -4.23 -5.72 -28.04
CA SER A 993 -4.68 -6.72 -29.04
C SER A 993 -4.42 -8.16 -28.59
N PHE A 994 -3.39 -8.39 -27.76
CA PHE A 994 -3.08 -9.70 -27.18
C PHE A 994 -3.77 -9.96 -25.83
N SER A 995 -4.57 -9.02 -25.32
CA SER A 995 -5.22 -9.11 -23.99
C SER A 995 -6.20 -10.29 -23.84
N LYS A 996 -6.76 -10.77 -24.96
CA LYS A 996 -7.70 -11.90 -25.01
C LYS A 996 -7.02 -13.27 -25.10
N LEU A 997 -5.70 -13.32 -25.28
CA LEU A 997 -4.94 -14.57 -25.36
C LEU A 997 -4.55 -15.05 -23.95
N PRO A 998 -4.44 -16.38 -23.74
CA PRO A 998 -3.85 -16.96 -22.53
C PRO A 998 -2.46 -16.36 -22.23
N LEU A 999 -2.10 -16.29 -20.94
CA LEU A 999 -0.87 -15.60 -20.50
C LEU A 999 0.38 -16.15 -21.21
N ASP A 1000 0.51 -17.47 -21.31
CA ASP A 1000 1.69 -18.09 -21.93
C ASP A 1000 1.79 -17.76 -23.42
N ALA A 1001 0.66 -17.75 -24.14
CA ALA A 1001 0.61 -17.38 -25.55
C ALA A 1001 0.91 -15.89 -25.74
N ARG A 1002 0.37 -15.03 -24.86
CA ARG A 1002 0.65 -13.60 -24.85
C ARG A 1002 2.13 -13.33 -24.60
N GLU A 1003 2.73 -13.94 -23.58
CA GLU A 1003 4.16 -13.81 -23.30
C GLU A 1003 5.01 -14.32 -24.46
N PHE A 1004 4.66 -15.50 -24.99
CA PHE A 1004 5.36 -16.09 -26.13
C PHE A 1004 5.34 -15.15 -27.36
N TYR A 1005 4.17 -14.65 -27.76
CA TYR A 1005 4.05 -13.79 -28.94
C TYR A 1005 4.61 -12.39 -28.72
N ILE A 1006 4.49 -11.82 -27.52
CA ILE A 1006 5.08 -10.51 -27.20
C ILE A 1006 6.62 -10.60 -27.20
N ARG A 1007 7.20 -11.68 -26.68
CA ARG A 1007 8.66 -11.93 -26.78
C ARG A 1007 9.09 -12.05 -28.24
N ARG A 1008 8.33 -12.79 -29.06
CA ARG A 1008 8.59 -12.87 -30.51
C ARG A 1008 8.52 -11.51 -31.20
N LEU A 1009 7.50 -10.71 -30.91
CA LEU A 1009 7.38 -9.36 -31.48
C LEU A 1009 8.51 -8.44 -31.03
N ALA A 1010 8.97 -8.56 -29.79
CA ALA A 1010 10.14 -7.83 -29.30
C ALA A 1010 11.40 -8.22 -30.08
N ASP A 1011 11.61 -9.51 -30.32
CA ASP A 1011 12.73 -10.01 -31.13
C ASP A 1011 12.64 -9.54 -32.59
N GLU A 1012 11.45 -9.57 -33.20
CA GLU A 1012 11.20 -9.08 -34.56
C GLU A 1012 11.46 -7.56 -34.67
N LEU A 1013 11.03 -6.78 -33.68
CA LEU A 1013 11.32 -5.35 -33.59
C LEU A 1013 12.84 -5.10 -33.47
N LEU A 1014 13.54 -5.85 -32.62
CA LEU A 1014 15.00 -5.77 -32.47
C LEU A 1014 15.77 -6.20 -33.73
N GLN A 1015 15.21 -7.10 -34.54
CA GLN A 1015 15.78 -7.48 -35.83
C GLN A 1015 15.53 -6.41 -36.89
N SER A 1016 14.35 -5.79 -36.90
CA SER A 1016 14.00 -4.74 -37.86
C SER A 1016 14.91 -3.52 -37.77
N THR A 1017 15.40 -3.18 -36.56
CA THR A 1017 16.33 -2.07 -36.34
C THR A 1017 17.76 -2.36 -36.78
N LYS A 1018 18.13 -3.62 -37.03
CA LYS A 1018 19.45 -3.99 -37.59
C LYS A 1018 19.49 -3.96 -39.13
N ASN A 1019 18.31 -3.88 -39.77
CA ASN A 1019 18.14 -3.87 -41.23
C ASN A 1019 17.82 -2.47 -41.80
N LEU A 1020 17.75 -1.45 -40.94
CA LEU A 1020 17.61 -0.02 -41.25
C LEU A 1020 18.95 0.67 -41.06
#